data_AF-A0A524FWR9-F1
#
_entry.id   AF-A0A524FWR9-F1
#
_cell.length_a   1.000
_cell.length_b   1.000
_cell.length_c   1.000
_cell.angle_alpha   90.00
_cell.angle_beta   90.00
_cell.angle_gamma   90.00
#
_symmetry.space_group_name_H-M   'P 1'
#
loop_
_entity.id
_entity.type
_entity.pdbx_description
1 polymer ?
#
loop_
_entity_poly.entity_id
_entity_poly.type
_entity_poly.pdbx_seq_one_letter_code
_entity_poly.pdbx_strand_id
1 'polypeptide(L)'
;MTRDAILLLLMLVLVVSVTDATESPTTIVVYEPLNFVLSQTEMPIYETIAPEVNLTYAEDLAFSLFGIRDSFAAEVEGIYVVNSGDKTFELDSTDGSLFYADYSKLWNISLGIDRTTPSQCRTNADEWLAENELIPTSAHFANIGNTTAMIYNTDSGETQSKILQYHVNYEFTIGEYPITGEAAQISVMIGEGGERIGFDWKWQYINPDPHATAILLEFESILDTNEIASSSIVDYRLVYDLADEDSNLLVPVYEITLVEPDDDGNDIHFVLKIDATDYKPLVQITNPQSSITVEPGQTITFDCAVVLGTPPYTYEWQSDFDGVLSTAKSFSISTLSEQFKKNVNVPHSISVSVWDAENRWDSEAIAVTVDSSPPIIIEWGIVLVALGAVFVLVSALVISKRKGIFMLLFLLMLGSAFVFFPITSATSGMSENHKLTPSAPTGAYDDGVKEIGIEWIGLSHHKKPLYNNEKNTEGFYNWMGISGGYSREFNWHEYSAWEEDFVDASFGGTDTEWVDAVDFVYLHSHGGPNGISFTSKHDQTFLNFSEMRLGDGDLETLAIDACKTLAWRDKHGNNVFSRWGPAMQGIHQVCGFATNSVNSAKTGPKFGLYITGLSLLNSATIVNAWFRACLETEPSDSVSAVFYATKSTNPYQPQQDDPIHDHAYGFGYVCSDPTPGTYLNFVYITSSC
;
A
#
# COMPACT_ATOMS: atom_id res chain seq x y z
N MET A 1 -3.31 -43.24 -66.87
CA MET A 1 -3.18 -41.80 -66.52
C MET A 1 -1.70 -41.50 -66.38
N THR A 2 -1.16 -40.66 -67.26
CA THR A 2 0.27 -40.31 -67.35
C THR A 2 0.65 -39.29 -66.29
N ARG A 3 1.96 -39.25 -65.97
CA ARG A 3 2.61 -38.43 -64.93
C ARG A 3 2.27 -36.93 -64.98
N ASP A 4 1.79 -36.45 -66.12
CA ASP A 4 1.41 -35.06 -66.35
C ASP A 4 0.04 -34.68 -65.76
N ALA A 5 -0.83 -35.66 -65.51
CA ALA A 5 -2.13 -35.43 -64.85
C ALA A 5 -2.00 -35.17 -63.34
N ILE A 6 -0.93 -35.65 -62.71
CA ILE A 6 -0.67 -35.46 -61.28
C ILE A 6 -0.05 -34.08 -61.02
N LEU A 7 0.78 -33.58 -61.95
CA LEU A 7 1.35 -32.23 -61.86
C LEU A 7 0.29 -31.13 -62.05
N LEU A 8 -0.70 -31.36 -62.92
CA LEU A 8 -1.80 -30.41 -63.12
C LEU A 8 -2.78 -30.39 -61.93
N LEU A 9 -2.96 -31.52 -61.23
CA LEU A 9 -3.75 -31.59 -59.98
C LEU A 9 -3.00 -30.94 -58.80
N LEU A 10 -1.66 -31.03 -58.76
CA LEU A 10 -0.82 -30.38 -57.74
C LEU A 10 -0.66 -28.87 -57.95
N MET A 11 -0.72 -28.37 -59.19
CA MET A 11 -0.76 -26.92 -59.45
C MET A 11 -2.13 -26.30 -59.18
N LEU A 12 -3.23 -27.08 -59.19
CA LEU A 12 -4.56 -26.57 -58.88
C LEU A 12 -4.85 -26.47 -57.36
N VAL A 13 -4.04 -27.12 -56.52
CA VAL A 13 -4.18 -27.09 -55.04
C VAL A 13 -3.32 -25.99 -54.38
N LEU A 14 -2.51 -25.27 -55.16
CA LEU A 14 -1.68 -24.14 -54.69
C LEU A 14 -2.30 -22.76 -54.93
N VAL A 15 -3.57 -22.70 -55.32
CA VAL A 15 -4.38 -21.47 -55.30
C VAL A 15 -5.44 -21.61 -54.22
N VAL A 16 -5.00 -21.64 -52.96
CA VAL A 16 -5.81 -21.11 -51.88
C VAL A 16 -5.35 -19.68 -51.73
N SER A 17 -6.10 -18.76 -52.32
CA SER A 17 -6.10 -17.36 -51.94
C SER A 17 -6.36 -17.31 -50.43
N VAL A 18 -5.31 -17.12 -49.64
CA VAL A 18 -5.45 -16.54 -48.31
C VAL A 18 -5.85 -15.10 -48.58
N THR A 19 -7.15 -14.85 -48.55
CA THR A 19 -7.63 -13.50 -48.30
C THR A 19 -7.14 -13.17 -46.91
N ASP A 20 -6.20 -12.23 -46.79
CA ASP A 20 -5.98 -11.47 -45.57
C ASP A 20 -7.28 -10.74 -45.25
N ALA A 21 -8.22 -11.43 -44.62
CA ALA A 21 -9.18 -10.79 -43.77
C ALA A 21 -8.41 -10.50 -42.48
N THR A 22 -7.83 -9.31 -42.42
CA THR A 22 -7.54 -8.65 -41.15
C THR A 22 -8.86 -8.60 -40.39
N GLU A 23 -9.10 -9.59 -39.52
CA GLU A 23 -10.09 -9.43 -38.47
C GLU A 23 -9.52 -8.36 -37.53
N SER A 24 -9.91 -7.11 -37.77
CA SER A 24 -9.82 -6.09 -36.75
C SER A 24 -10.64 -6.57 -35.56
N PRO A 25 -10.06 -6.77 -34.36
CA PRO A 25 -10.87 -6.89 -33.18
C PRO A 25 -11.37 -5.48 -32.84
N THR A 26 -12.34 -4.96 -33.59
CA THR A 26 -13.19 -3.88 -33.11
C THR A 26 -14.22 -4.51 -32.19
N THR A 27 -13.77 -4.96 -31.02
CA THR A 27 -14.63 -4.91 -29.85
C THR A 27 -14.78 -3.42 -29.59
N ILE A 28 -15.86 -2.82 -30.11
CA ILE A 28 -16.26 -1.48 -29.72
C ILE A 28 -16.59 -1.63 -28.24
N VAL A 29 -15.65 -1.28 -27.37
CA VAL A 29 -15.93 -1.08 -25.95
C VAL A 29 -16.90 0.10 -25.93
N VAL A 30 -18.17 -0.19 -25.67
CA VAL A 30 -19.19 0.85 -25.58
C VAL A 30 -18.85 1.63 -24.32
N TYR A 31 -18.64 2.94 -24.48
CA TYR A 31 -18.50 3.86 -23.37
C TYR A 31 -19.75 3.81 -22.49
N GLU A 32 -19.60 3.36 -21.24
CA GLU A 32 -20.63 3.49 -20.21
C GLU A 32 -20.27 4.68 -19.31
N PRO A 33 -20.99 5.81 -19.38
CA PRO A 33 -20.73 6.95 -18.52
C PRO A 33 -21.03 6.61 -17.06
N LEU A 34 -20.30 7.25 -16.13
CA LEU A 34 -20.69 7.30 -14.72
C LEU A 34 -22.18 7.64 -14.59
N ASN A 35 -22.95 6.73 -13.99
CA ASN A 35 -24.41 6.83 -13.93
C ASN A 35 -24.90 6.76 -12.49
N PHE A 36 -24.55 7.79 -11.71
CA PHE A 36 -25.05 7.95 -10.36
C PHE A 36 -26.51 8.38 -10.35
N VAL A 37 -27.30 7.78 -9.44
CA VAL A 37 -28.69 8.15 -9.22
C VAL A 37 -28.76 8.98 -7.95
N LEU A 38 -29.20 10.24 -8.09
CA LEU A 38 -29.47 11.12 -6.96
C LEU A 38 -30.73 10.65 -6.22
N SER A 39 -30.61 10.43 -4.91
CA SER A 39 -31.76 10.07 -4.06
C SER A 39 -32.66 11.28 -3.78
N GLN A 40 -33.71 11.08 -2.99
CA GLN A 40 -34.54 12.17 -2.45
C GLN A 40 -34.06 12.67 -1.07
N THR A 41 -32.95 12.12 -0.58
CA THR A 41 -32.39 12.45 0.73
C THR A 41 -31.28 13.47 0.54
N GLU A 42 -31.37 14.59 1.25
CA GLU A 42 -30.27 15.53 1.42
C GLU A 42 -29.58 15.25 2.74
N MET A 43 -28.25 15.28 2.72
CA MET A 43 -27.40 15.13 3.88
C MET A 43 -26.66 16.44 4.17
N PRO A 44 -26.58 16.86 5.43
CA PRO A 44 -25.80 18.02 5.81
C PRO A 44 -24.30 17.75 5.67
N ILE A 45 -23.55 18.81 5.40
CA ILE A 45 -22.09 18.85 5.46
C ILE A 45 -21.75 19.80 6.59
N TYR A 46 -20.91 19.36 7.51
CA TYR A 46 -20.59 20.13 8.70
C TYR A 46 -19.18 20.68 8.64
N GLU A 47 -18.98 21.81 9.29
CA GLU A 47 -17.66 22.38 9.51
C GLU A 47 -17.23 22.12 10.95
N THR A 48 -15.97 21.74 11.14
CA THR A 48 -15.34 21.59 12.45
C THR A 48 -14.68 22.90 12.88
N ILE A 49 -14.67 23.14 14.19
CA ILE A 49 -14.19 24.35 14.81
C ILE A 49 -12.89 24.03 15.52
N ALA A 50 -11.79 24.58 14.99
CA ALA A 50 -10.48 24.51 15.63
C ALA A 50 -10.48 25.28 16.96
N PRO A 51 -9.86 24.74 18.02
CA PRO A 51 -9.79 25.42 19.30
C PRO A 51 -8.68 26.48 19.33
N GLU A 52 -8.86 27.50 20.16
CA GLU A 52 -7.78 28.43 20.49
C GLU A 52 -6.89 27.84 21.60
N VAL A 53 -5.66 27.46 21.24
CA VAL A 53 -4.69 26.88 22.18
C VAL A 53 -3.42 27.73 22.27
N ASN A 54 -2.70 27.63 23.39
CA ASN A 54 -1.43 28.30 23.62
C ASN A 54 -0.58 27.55 24.65
N LEU A 55 0.66 27.99 24.87
CA LEU A 55 1.63 27.36 25.78
C LEU A 55 1.08 27.19 27.19
N THR A 56 0.52 28.24 27.79
CA THR A 56 -0.02 28.19 29.16
C THR A 56 -1.20 27.23 29.26
N TYR A 57 -2.05 27.19 28.24
CA TYR A 57 -3.17 26.24 28.19
C TYR A 57 -2.67 24.78 28.14
N ALA A 58 -1.66 24.49 27.32
CA ALA A 58 -1.05 23.16 27.27
C ALA A 58 -0.39 22.75 28.61
N GLU A 59 0.34 23.66 29.26
CA GLU A 59 0.94 23.42 30.59
C GLU A 59 -0.13 23.11 31.65
N ASP A 60 -1.21 23.90 31.67
CA ASP A 60 -2.29 23.74 32.62
C ASP A 60 -3.02 22.41 32.42
N LEU A 61 -3.23 21.97 31.16
CA LEU A 61 -3.80 20.66 30.85
C LEU A 61 -2.87 19.51 31.25
N ALA A 62 -1.60 19.57 30.87
CA ALA A 62 -0.60 18.55 31.24
C ALA A 62 -0.51 18.37 32.77
N PHE A 63 -0.56 19.47 33.52
CA PHE A 63 -0.56 19.46 34.97
C PHE A 63 -1.87 18.92 35.56
N SER A 64 -3.02 19.44 35.12
CA SER A 64 -4.33 19.11 35.70
C SER A 64 -4.75 17.68 35.40
N LEU A 65 -4.52 17.19 34.18
CA LEU A 65 -4.94 15.87 33.72
C LEU A 65 -3.97 14.77 34.16
N PHE A 66 -2.66 15.01 34.07
CA PHE A 66 -1.63 13.98 34.23
C PHE A 66 -0.62 14.26 35.33
N GLY A 67 -0.72 15.41 36.02
CA GLY A 67 0.15 15.75 37.13
C GLY A 67 1.59 16.07 36.73
N ILE A 68 1.84 16.40 35.46
CA ILE A 68 3.16 16.81 34.98
C ILE A 68 3.50 18.17 35.61
N ARG A 69 4.54 18.21 36.45
CA ARG A 69 4.96 19.39 37.22
C ARG A 69 6.31 19.90 36.75
N ASP A 70 6.59 21.17 37.04
CA ASP A 70 7.91 21.79 36.88
C ASP A 70 8.51 21.63 35.48
N SER A 71 7.64 21.52 34.47
CA SER A 71 7.96 21.36 33.05
C SER A 71 7.24 22.47 32.28
N PHE A 72 7.86 23.01 31.25
CA PHE A 72 7.30 24.09 30.45
C PHE A 72 6.87 23.56 29.09
N ALA A 73 5.76 24.07 28.56
CA ALA A 73 5.40 23.80 27.19
C ALA A 73 6.39 24.51 26.26
N ALA A 74 6.62 23.88 25.12
CA ALA A 74 7.25 24.52 23.98
C ALA A 74 6.46 24.13 22.72
N GLU A 75 6.52 24.99 21.70
CA GLU A 75 5.77 24.81 20.47
C GLU A 75 6.71 24.46 19.32
N VAL A 76 6.28 23.51 18.49
CA VAL A 76 6.92 23.11 17.25
C VAL A 76 5.84 22.79 16.22
N GLU A 77 5.83 23.54 15.12
CA GLU A 77 4.93 23.30 13.97
C GLU A 77 3.44 23.18 14.35
N GLY A 78 2.98 24.01 15.30
CA GLY A 78 1.60 24.00 15.77
C GLY A 78 1.31 22.98 16.87
N ILE A 79 2.28 22.15 17.27
CA ILE A 79 2.17 21.18 18.35
C ILE A 79 2.80 21.74 19.63
N TYR A 80 2.03 21.76 20.71
CA TYR A 80 2.45 22.20 22.03
C TYR A 80 2.84 21.00 22.88
N VAL A 81 4.13 20.87 23.21
CA VAL A 81 4.71 19.70 23.85
C VAL A 81 5.16 20.01 25.28
N VAL A 82 4.78 19.17 26.24
CA VAL A 82 5.27 19.19 27.63
C VAL A 82 5.92 17.84 27.95
N ASN A 83 7.25 17.84 28.08
CA ASN A 83 8.03 16.65 28.39
C ASN A 83 8.50 16.62 29.85
N SER A 84 8.43 15.45 30.49
CA SER A 84 8.93 15.23 31.85
C SER A 84 9.39 13.79 32.06
N GLY A 85 10.70 13.54 31.86
CA GLY A 85 11.24 12.18 31.88
C GLY A 85 10.67 11.35 30.73
N ASP A 86 10.09 10.19 31.05
CA ASP A 86 9.43 9.30 30.07
C ASP A 86 7.98 9.70 29.76
N LYS A 87 7.50 10.82 30.32
CA LYS A 87 6.16 11.33 30.09
C LYS A 87 6.18 12.44 29.05
N THR A 88 5.27 12.31 28.08
CA THR A 88 5.05 13.29 27.02
C THR A 88 3.58 13.65 26.99
N PHE A 89 3.28 14.94 26.92
CA PHE A 89 1.94 15.47 26.62
C PHE A 89 2.04 16.39 25.42
N GLU A 90 1.10 16.26 24.50
CA GLU A 90 1.03 17.01 23.24
C GLU A 90 -0.38 17.55 23.05
N LEU A 91 -0.46 18.75 22.51
CA LEU A 91 -1.70 19.42 22.11
C LEU A 91 -1.50 20.05 20.73
N ASP A 92 -2.27 19.63 19.74
CA ASP A 92 -2.23 20.21 18.38
C ASP A 92 -3.16 21.44 18.29
N SER A 93 -2.68 22.52 17.69
CA SER A 93 -3.49 23.72 17.46
C SER A 93 -4.40 23.66 16.24
N THR A 94 -4.16 22.72 15.34
CA THR A 94 -4.94 22.53 14.11
C THR A 94 -6.33 22.00 14.43
N ASP A 95 -6.40 20.99 15.31
CA ASP A 95 -7.65 20.30 15.66
C ASP A 95 -7.91 20.18 17.17
N GLY A 96 -6.97 20.57 18.02
CA GLY A 96 -7.11 20.42 19.47
C GLY A 96 -6.87 19.01 19.99
N SER A 97 -6.36 18.10 19.15
CA SER A 97 -6.06 16.75 19.57
C SER A 97 -5.06 16.73 20.71
N LEU A 98 -5.29 15.85 21.67
CA LEU A 98 -4.46 15.66 22.85
C LEU A 98 -3.85 14.27 22.80
N PHE A 99 -2.53 14.21 22.97
CA PHE A 99 -1.84 12.95 23.18
C PHE A 99 -1.08 12.99 24.51
N TYR A 100 -1.15 11.89 25.26
CA TYR A 100 -0.30 11.67 26.43
C TYR A 100 0.20 10.24 26.45
N ALA A 101 1.47 10.07 26.80
CA ALA A 101 2.07 8.77 27.04
C ALA A 101 3.05 8.82 28.22
N ASP A 102 3.02 7.79 29.06
CA ASP A 102 4.12 7.41 29.95
C ASP A 102 4.86 6.23 29.31
N TYR A 103 5.89 6.52 28.50
CA TYR A 103 6.63 5.51 27.75
C TYR A 103 7.42 4.53 28.63
N SER A 104 7.60 4.82 29.93
CA SER A 104 8.12 3.83 30.87
C SER A 104 7.15 2.68 31.11
N LYS A 105 5.86 2.86 30.74
CA LYS A 105 4.77 1.91 30.99
C LYS A 105 4.00 1.51 29.74
N LEU A 106 3.65 2.46 28.89
CA LEU A 106 2.88 2.23 27.68
C LEU A 106 3.65 1.31 26.73
N TRP A 107 3.00 0.24 26.27
CA TRP A 107 3.57 -0.82 25.41
C TRP A 107 4.80 -1.55 25.98
N ASN A 108 5.10 -1.38 27.28
CA ASN A 108 6.26 -2.01 27.89
C ASN A 108 6.02 -3.51 28.14
N ILE A 109 6.68 -4.37 27.34
CA ILE A 109 6.55 -5.83 27.44
C ILE A 109 6.95 -6.40 28.81
N SER A 110 7.75 -5.68 29.59
CA SER A 110 8.17 -6.10 30.92
C SER A 110 7.09 -5.94 31.98
N LEU A 111 6.10 -5.09 31.71
CA LEU A 111 4.95 -4.86 32.57
C LEU A 111 3.77 -5.73 32.13
N GLY A 112 2.67 -5.66 32.87
CA GLY A 112 1.43 -6.29 32.46
C GLY A 112 0.37 -6.23 33.55
N ILE A 113 -0.86 -6.47 33.13
CA ILE A 113 -2.03 -6.45 34.00
C ILE A 113 -2.24 -7.83 34.62
N ASP A 114 -2.26 -7.90 35.94
CA ASP A 114 -2.55 -9.13 36.70
C ASP A 114 -4.01 -9.15 37.20
N ARG A 115 -4.52 -8.01 37.70
CA ARG A 115 -5.78 -7.99 38.47
C ARG A 115 -6.84 -7.04 37.95
N THR A 116 -6.46 -5.99 37.23
CA THR A 116 -7.42 -5.01 36.72
C THR A 116 -8.29 -5.63 35.64
N THR A 117 -9.61 -5.55 35.79
CA THR A 117 -10.56 -6.08 34.81
C THR A 117 -10.96 -5.02 33.78
N PRO A 118 -11.35 -5.41 32.55
CA PRO A 118 -11.88 -4.48 31.55
C PRO A 118 -13.00 -3.57 32.08
N SER A 119 -13.91 -4.14 32.87
CA SER A 119 -15.03 -3.38 33.47
C SER A 119 -14.55 -2.29 34.42
N GLN A 120 -13.53 -2.58 35.25
CA GLN A 120 -12.91 -1.58 36.13
C GLN A 120 -12.18 -0.50 35.32
N CYS A 121 -11.46 -0.87 34.26
CA CYS A 121 -10.83 0.08 33.36
C CYS A 121 -11.87 1.04 32.77
N ARG A 122 -12.99 0.53 32.26
CA ARG A 122 -14.08 1.35 31.75
C ARG A 122 -14.66 2.27 32.81
N THR A 123 -14.99 1.76 34.00
CA THR A 123 -15.51 2.63 35.08
C THR A 123 -14.54 3.77 35.40
N ASN A 124 -13.24 3.47 35.50
CA ASN A 124 -12.22 4.47 35.77
C ASN A 124 -12.10 5.50 34.64
N ALA A 125 -12.21 5.07 33.37
CA ALA A 125 -12.18 5.95 32.21
C ALA A 125 -13.43 6.84 32.14
N ASP A 126 -14.63 6.26 32.28
CA ASP A 126 -15.91 6.97 32.29
C ASP A 126 -15.93 8.05 33.39
N GLU A 127 -15.50 7.71 34.61
CA GLU A 127 -15.42 8.65 35.74
C GLU A 127 -14.42 9.78 35.46
N TRP A 128 -13.20 9.45 35.02
CA TRP A 128 -12.17 10.44 34.77
C TRP A 128 -12.51 11.39 33.62
N LEU A 129 -13.05 10.87 32.52
CA LEU A 129 -13.48 11.69 31.39
C LEU A 129 -14.62 12.64 31.78
N ALA A 130 -15.60 12.15 32.56
CA ALA A 130 -16.71 12.98 33.03
C ALA A 130 -16.26 14.04 34.04
N GLU A 131 -15.36 13.70 34.96
CA GLU A 131 -14.81 14.63 35.97
C GLU A 131 -14.01 15.79 35.35
N ASN A 132 -13.40 15.55 34.18
CA ASN A 132 -12.58 16.55 33.47
C ASN A 132 -13.30 17.17 32.25
N GLU A 133 -14.59 16.89 32.06
CA GLU A 133 -15.39 17.40 30.93
C GLU A 133 -14.81 17.02 29.54
N LEU A 134 -14.12 15.88 29.46
CA LEU A 134 -13.43 15.37 28.26
C LEU A 134 -14.29 14.41 27.42
N ILE A 135 -15.55 14.15 27.80
CA ILE A 135 -16.48 13.32 27.02
C ILE A 135 -17.62 14.17 26.44
N PRO A 136 -17.52 14.58 25.15
CA PRO A 136 -18.58 15.32 24.48
C PRO A 136 -19.90 14.53 24.43
N THR A 137 -21.03 15.22 24.28
CA THR A 137 -22.35 14.56 24.22
C THR A 137 -22.55 13.66 23.01
N SER A 138 -21.79 13.90 21.93
CA SER A 138 -21.75 13.07 20.72
C SER A 138 -20.88 11.82 20.90
N ALA A 139 -20.04 11.77 21.93
CA ALA A 139 -19.20 10.62 22.23
C ALA A 139 -20.00 9.52 22.93
N HIS A 140 -19.72 8.28 22.56
CA HIS A 140 -20.29 7.11 23.20
C HIS A 140 -19.21 6.02 23.32
N PHE A 141 -19.34 5.20 24.37
CA PHE A 141 -18.47 4.05 24.54
C PHE A 141 -18.60 3.11 23.33
N ALA A 142 -17.48 2.82 22.67
CA ALA A 142 -17.41 1.94 21.52
C ALA A 142 -17.04 0.52 21.96
N ASN A 143 -15.82 0.33 22.47
CA ASN A 143 -15.31 -0.97 22.86
C ASN A 143 -14.20 -0.89 23.93
N ILE A 144 -13.73 -2.05 24.39
CA ILE A 144 -12.50 -2.16 25.19
C ILE A 144 -11.51 -3.02 24.41
N GLY A 145 -10.47 -2.36 23.91
CA GLY A 145 -9.30 -2.95 23.31
C GLY A 145 -8.22 -3.32 24.33
N ASN A 146 -7.10 -3.86 23.85
CA ASN A 146 -5.93 -4.13 24.67
C ASN A 146 -4.64 -4.13 23.85
N THR A 147 -3.52 -3.99 24.55
CA THR A 147 -2.22 -4.42 24.03
C THR A 147 -1.87 -5.76 24.64
N THR A 148 -1.56 -6.75 23.80
CA THR A 148 -1.19 -8.11 24.22
C THR A 148 0.16 -8.49 23.63
N ALA A 149 1.05 -9.03 24.45
CA ALA A 149 2.29 -9.65 24.01
C ALA A 149 2.18 -11.17 24.11
N MET A 150 2.34 -11.85 22.97
CA MET A 150 2.41 -13.30 22.86
C MET A 150 3.84 -13.74 22.53
N ILE A 151 4.34 -14.74 23.25
CA ILE A 151 5.65 -15.33 23.04
C ILE A 151 5.46 -16.78 22.65
N TYR A 152 6.11 -17.20 21.57
CA TYR A 152 6.18 -18.59 21.17
C TYR A 152 7.60 -19.11 21.26
N ASN A 153 7.81 -20.17 22.03
CA ASN A 153 9.10 -20.85 22.13
C ASN A 153 9.18 -21.96 21.08
N THR A 154 10.17 -21.86 20.20
CA THR A 154 10.33 -22.76 19.05
C THR A 154 10.77 -24.18 19.45
N ASP A 155 11.51 -24.32 20.56
CA ASP A 155 11.99 -25.61 21.07
C ASP A 155 10.88 -26.42 21.75
N SER A 156 10.10 -25.77 22.63
CA SER A 156 9.03 -26.43 23.39
C SER A 156 7.70 -26.49 22.63
N GLY A 157 7.51 -25.59 21.66
CA GLY A 157 6.23 -25.38 20.99
C GLY A 157 5.17 -24.71 21.86
N GLU A 158 5.55 -24.15 23.02
CA GLU A 158 4.63 -23.47 23.94
C GLU A 158 4.42 -22.01 23.55
N THR A 159 3.18 -21.54 23.70
CA THR A 159 2.82 -20.11 23.58
C THR A 159 2.36 -19.58 24.93
N GLN A 160 2.87 -18.41 25.32
CA GLN A 160 2.44 -17.66 26.48
C GLN A 160 1.94 -16.29 26.04
N SER A 161 0.98 -15.72 26.78
CA SER A 161 0.39 -14.42 26.46
C SER A 161 0.20 -13.58 27.72
N LYS A 162 0.39 -12.27 27.60
CA LYS A 162 0.20 -11.30 28.67
C LYS A 162 -0.42 -10.02 28.12
N ILE A 163 -1.45 -9.52 28.81
CA ILE A 163 -2.01 -8.20 28.53
C ILE A 163 -1.11 -7.15 29.17
N LEU A 164 -0.65 -6.19 28.37
CA LEU A 164 0.22 -5.10 28.81
C LEU A 164 -0.61 -3.93 29.35
N GLN A 165 -1.66 -3.55 28.61
CA GLN A 165 -2.63 -2.52 28.98
C GLN A 165 -3.99 -2.74 28.33
N TYR A 166 -5.04 -2.10 28.85
CA TYR A 166 -6.35 -1.97 28.20
C TYR A 166 -6.50 -0.62 27.54
N HIS A 167 -7.28 -0.56 26.46
CA HIS A 167 -7.68 0.67 25.77
C HIS A 167 -9.19 0.79 25.92
N VAL A 168 -9.67 1.87 26.52
CA VAL A 168 -11.11 2.15 26.63
C VAL A 168 -11.45 3.18 25.58
N ASN A 169 -12.20 2.73 24.57
CA ASN A 169 -12.39 3.46 23.32
C ASN A 169 -13.80 4.06 23.24
N TYR A 170 -13.88 5.30 22.75
CA TYR A 170 -15.11 6.03 22.52
C TYR A 170 -15.10 6.56 21.09
N GLU A 171 -16.25 6.47 20.45
CA GLU A 171 -16.50 6.94 19.10
C GLU A 171 -17.59 8.01 19.12
N PHE A 172 -17.78 8.68 17.99
CA PHE A 172 -18.69 9.81 17.88
C PHE A 172 -19.76 9.56 16.83
N THR A 173 -20.93 10.16 17.03
CA THR A 173 -21.97 10.18 15.99
C THR A 173 -22.50 11.59 15.73
N ILE A 174 -22.99 11.78 14.50
CA ILE A 174 -23.87 12.90 14.13
C ILE A 174 -25.25 12.31 13.91
N GLY A 175 -26.13 12.51 14.89
CA GLY A 175 -27.41 11.79 14.93
C GLY A 175 -27.17 10.29 15.09
N GLU A 176 -27.57 9.51 14.09
CA GLU A 176 -27.39 8.05 14.04
C GLU A 176 -26.16 7.59 13.25
N TYR A 177 -25.47 8.51 12.56
CA TYR A 177 -24.35 8.18 11.68
C TYR A 177 -23.03 8.26 12.44
N PRO A 178 -22.20 7.20 12.43
CA PRO A 178 -20.85 7.25 12.99
C PRO A 178 -20.00 8.31 12.31
N ILE A 179 -19.13 8.94 13.07
CA ILE A 179 -17.96 9.64 12.55
C ILE A 179 -16.81 8.63 12.58
N THR A 180 -16.17 8.41 11.44
CA THR A 180 -15.09 7.44 11.27
C THR A 180 -13.81 8.13 10.79
N GLY A 181 -12.76 7.34 10.61
CA GLY A 181 -11.45 7.85 10.21
C GLY A 181 -10.77 8.63 11.34
N GLU A 182 -9.87 9.53 10.96
CA GLU A 182 -9.05 10.31 11.90
C GLU A 182 -9.83 11.43 12.59
N ALA A 183 -11.09 11.65 12.19
CA ALA A 183 -11.87 12.82 12.57
C ALA A 183 -12.18 12.89 14.07
N ALA A 184 -12.45 11.74 14.71
CA ALA A 184 -13.03 11.72 16.04
C ALA A 184 -12.88 10.38 16.77
N GLN A 185 -12.03 10.33 17.80
CA GLN A 185 -11.88 9.15 18.67
C GLN A 185 -11.31 9.54 20.04
N ILE A 186 -11.68 8.81 21.09
CA ILE A 186 -11.01 8.90 22.40
C ILE A 186 -10.57 7.50 22.81
N SER A 187 -9.29 7.35 23.15
CA SER A 187 -8.70 6.12 23.67
C SER A 187 -8.01 6.40 25.01
N VAL A 188 -8.56 5.85 26.10
CA VAL A 188 -7.94 5.92 27.45
C VAL A 188 -7.17 4.62 27.72
N MET A 189 -5.84 4.72 27.83
CA MET A 189 -4.97 3.55 28.01
C MET A 189 -4.64 3.33 29.49
N ILE A 190 -5.03 2.17 30.01
CA ILE A 190 -5.00 1.84 31.44
C ILE A 190 -4.10 0.64 31.68
N GLY A 191 -3.08 0.84 32.53
CA GLY A 191 -2.13 -0.18 32.95
C GLY A 191 -2.47 -0.87 34.27
N GLU A 192 -1.47 -1.53 34.86
CA GLU A 192 -1.60 -2.24 36.13
C GLU A 192 -2.08 -1.31 37.26
N GLY A 193 -2.94 -1.83 38.14
CA GLY A 193 -3.52 -1.04 39.24
C GLY A 193 -4.54 0.03 38.81
N GLY A 194 -4.90 0.10 37.53
CA GLY A 194 -5.87 1.08 37.01
C GLY A 194 -5.26 2.44 36.71
N GLU A 195 -3.94 2.53 36.61
CA GLU A 195 -3.22 3.76 36.28
C GLU A 195 -3.42 4.13 34.80
N ARG A 196 -3.67 5.42 34.52
CA ARG A 196 -3.68 5.97 33.16
C ARG A 196 -2.24 6.15 32.70
N ILE A 197 -1.86 5.41 31.66
CA ILE A 197 -0.50 5.38 31.12
C ILE A 197 -0.42 5.90 29.69
N GLY A 198 -1.57 6.11 29.05
CA GLY A 198 -1.68 6.79 27.78
C GLY A 198 -3.09 7.36 27.58
N PHE A 199 -3.19 8.33 26.69
CA PHE A 199 -4.44 8.98 26.32
C PHE A 199 -4.31 9.54 24.91
N ASP A 200 -5.24 9.20 24.04
CA ASP A 200 -5.42 9.82 22.73
C ASP A 200 -6.83 10.39 22.70
N TRP A 201 -6.97 11.67 22.37
CA TRP A 201 -8.25 12.36 22.32
C TRP A 201 -8.26 13.24 21.09
N LYS A 202 -9.11 12.88 20.14
CA LYS A 202 -9.33 13.59 18.89
C LYS A 202 -10.79 13.96 18.84
N TRP A 203 -11.09 15.24 19.00
CA TRP A 203 -12.43 15.76 18.78
C TRP A 203 -12.39 17.24 18.48
N GLN A 204 -13.03 17.61 17.37
CA GLN A 204 -13.30 19.00 17.05
C GLN A 204 -14.78 19.31 17.25
N TYR A 205 -15.09 20.49 17.81
CA TYR A 205 -16.48 20.91 17.93
C TYR A 205 -17.09 21.10 16.55
N ILE A 206 -18.25 20.50 16.33
CA ILE A 206 -18.97 20.62 15.07
C ILE A 206 -19.84 21.87 15.12
N ASN A 207 -19.78 22.70 14.07
CA ASN A 207 -20.72 23.79 13.90
C ASN A 207 -22.15 23.21 13.78
N PRO A 208 -23.07 23.56 14.69
CA PRO A 208 -24.41 22.97 14.67
C PRO A 208 -25.22 23.38 13.44
N ASP A 209 -24.86 24.49 12.79
CA ASP A 209 -25.43 24.91 11.52
C ASP A 209 -24.62 24.27 10.37
N PRO A 210 -25.25 23.45 9.50
CA PRO A 210 -24.55 22.85 8.37
C PRO A 210 -23.89 23.91 7.48
N HIS A 211 -22.65 23.63 7.07
CA HIS A 211 -21.93 24.42 6.07
C HIS A 211 -22.66 24.42 4.73
N ALA A 212 -23.12 23.23 4.32
CA ALA A 212 -23.89 23.02 3.10
C ALA A 212 -24.84 21.80 3.26
N THR A 213 -25.66 21.56 2.25
CA THR A 213 -26.35 20.27 2.06
C THR A 213 -26.00 19.72 0.69
N ALA A 214 -25.94 18.39 0.60
CA ALA A 214 -25.67 17.67 -0.64
C ALA A 214 -26.65 16.50 -0.78
N ILE A 215 -27.00 16.15 -2.00
CA ILE A 215 -27.93 15.07 -2.29
C ILE A 215 -27.18 13.74 -2.16
N LEU A 216 -27.73 12.82 -1.37
CA LEU A 216 -27.19 11.47 -1.20
C LEU A 216 -27.35 10.68 -2.51
N LEU A 217 -26.29 10.00 -2.94
CA LEU A 217 -26.30 9.06 -4.06
C LEU A 217 -26.93 7.74 -3.62
N GLU A 218 -27.73 7.11 -4.49
CA GLU A 218 -28.28 5.78 -4.20
C GLU A 218 -27.15 4.75 -4.19
N PHE A 219 -27.03 3.98 -3.10
CA PHE A 219 -25.96 2.99 -2.91
C PHE A 219 -25.82 2.00 -4.08
N GLU A 220 -26.94 1.48 -4.60
CA GLU A 220 -26.91 0.57 -5.76
C GLU A 220 -26.31 1.22 -7.01
N SER A 221 -26.56 2.52 -7.23
CA SER A 221 -25.96 3.25 -8.37
C SER A 221 -24.46 3.44 -8.21
N ILE A 222 -23.96 3.51 -6.97
CA ILE A 222 -22.52 3.51 -6.69
C ILE A 222 -21.93 2.15 -7.02
N LEU A 223 -22.56 1.06 -6.58
CA LEU A 223 -22.08 -0.31 -6.87
C LEU A 223 -22.01 -0.57 -8.38
N ASP A 224 -23.08 -0.24 -9.10
CA ASP A 224 -23.17 -0.42 -10.55
C ASP A 224 -22.10 0.42 -11.28
N THR A 225 -21.94 1.69 -10.89
CA THR A 225 -20.98 2.61 -11.52
C THR A 225 -19.52 2.18 -11.29
N ASN A 226 -19.22 1.58 -10.14
CA ASN A 226 -17.88 1.12 -9.78
C ASN A 226 -17.63 -0.37 -10.11
N GLU A 227 -18.56 -1.03 -10.81
CA GLU A 227 -18.51 -2.46 -11.13
C GLU A 227 -18.31 -3.38 -9.91
N ILE A 228 -18.81 -2.98 -8.74
CA ILE A 228 -18.65 -3.73 -7.49
C ILE A 228 -19.70 -4.84 -7.42
N ALA A 229 -19.24 -6.09 -7.48
CA ALA A 229 -20.12 -7.24 -7.37
C ALA A 229 -20.70 -7.38 -5.95
N SER A 230 -22.03 -7.43 -5.83
CA SER A 230 -22.70 -7.60 -4.52
C SER A 230 -22.27 -8.86 -3.75
N SER A 231 -21.77 -9.90 -4.43
CA SER A 231 -21.22 -11.11 -3.81
C SER A 231 -19.88 -10.89 -3.09
N SER A 232 -19.17 -9.80 -3.39
CA SER A 232 -17.91 -9.45 -2.74
C SER A 232 -18.12 -8.62 -1.46
N ILE A 233 -19.33 -8.11 -1.21
CA ILE A 233 -19.62 -7.24 -0.06
C ILE A 233 -19.78 -8.08 1.21
N VAL A 234 -18.97 -7.76 2.22
CA VAL A 234 -19.04 -8.34 3.57
C VAL A 234 -19.91 -7.49 4.48
N ASP A 235 -19.72 -6.16 4.43
CA ASP A 235 -20.47 -5.18 5.22
C ASP A 235 -20.43 -3.81 4.54
N TYR A 236 -21.40 -2.93 4.84
CA TYR A 236 -21.35 -1.53 4.42
C TYR A 236 -22.16 -0.63 5.35
N ARG A 237 -21.75 0.63 5.47
CA ARG A 237 -22.45 1.64 6.28
C ARG A 237 -22.27 3.06 5.73
N LEU A 238 -23.24 3.92 6.01
CA LEU A 238 -23.15 5.37 5.77
C LEU A 238 -22.57 6.04 7.02
N VAL A 239 -21.48 6.78 6.84
CA VAL A 239 -20.70 7.42 7.91
C VAL A 239 -20.41 8.87 7.56
N TYR A 240 -19.93 9.65 8.54
CA TYR A 240 -19.25 10.92 8.29
C TYR A 240 -17.73 10.71 8.38
N ASP A 241 -17.00 11.36 7.48
CA ASP A 241 -15.54 11.42 7.48
C ASP A 241 -15.08 12.81 7.05
N LEU A 242 -13.80 13.13 7.24
CA LEU A 242 -13.22 14.35 6.69
C LEU A 242 -13.26 14.29 5.16
N ALA A 243 -13.64 15.40 4.52
CA ALA A 243 -13.73 15.49 3.06
C ALA A 243 -12.39 15.21 2.35
N ASP A 244 -11.32 15.57 3.04
CA ASP A 244 -9.92 15.24 2.78
C ASP A 244 -9.13 15.56 4.06
N GLU A 245 -7.86 15.15 4.11
CA GLU A 245 -7.06 15.11 5.36
C GLU A 245 -6.80 16.46 6.05
N ASP A 246 -6.83 17.55 5.27
CA ASP A 246 -6.57 18.93 5.69
C ASP A 246 -7.88 19.74 5.79
N SER A 247 -9.00 19.15 5.39
CA SER A 247 -10.29 19.80 5.44
C SER A 247 -10.85 19.80 6.85
N ASN A 248 -11.53 20.89 7.17
CA ASN A 248 -12.36 20.99 8.36
C ASN A 248 -13.82 20.60 8.08
N LEU A 249 -14.11 19.94 6.96
CA LEU A 249 -15.45 19.54 6.57
C LEU A 249 -15.69 18.05 6.80
N LEU A 250 -16.78 17.75 7.50
CA LEU A 250 -17.31 16.40 7.63
C LEU A 250 -18.37 16.15 6.55
N VAL A 251 -18.12 15.17 5.70
CA VAL A 251 -18.98 14.79 4.57
C VAL A 251 -19.50 13.35 4.73
N PRO A 252 -20.68 13.04 4.17
CA PRO A 252 -21.18 11.66 4.16
C PRO A 252 -20.39 10.77 3.19
N VAL A 253 -19.98 9.60 3.66
CA VAL A 253 -19.18 8.60 2.94
C VAL A 253 -19.80 7.22 3.10
N TYR A 254 -19.79 6.41 2.05
CA TYR A 254 -20.06 4.98 2.15
C TYR A 254 -18.76 4.23 2.43
N GLU A 255 -18.71 3.56 3.57
CA GLU A 255 -17.64 2.62 3.91
C GLU A 255 -18.11 1.20 3.59
N ILE A 256 -17.38 0.51 2.71
CA ILE A 256 -17.75 -0.79 2.14
C ILE A 256 -16.62 -1.78 2.41
N THR A 257 -16.89 -2.85 3.14
CA THR A 257 -15.93 -3.95 3.32
C THR A 257 -16.16 -5.00 2.24
N LEU A 258 -15.12 -5.31 1.50
CA LEU A 258 -15.12 -6.25 0.38
C LEU A 258 -14.23 -7.47 0.70
N VAL A 259 -14.48 -8.60 0.02
CA VAL A 259 -13.69 -9.83 0.09
C VAL A 259 -13.45 -10.43 -1.29
N GLU A 260 -12.21 -10.84 -1.56
CA GLU A 260 -11.83 -11.51 -2.80
C GLU A 260 -10.79 -12.62 -2.57
N PRO A 261 -10.83 -13.72 -3.35
CA PRO A 261 -9.79 -14.74 -3.30
C PRO A 261 -8.51 -14.30 -4.04
N ASP A 262 -7.34 -14.63 -3.49
CA ASP A 262 -6.04 -14.57 -4.19
C ASP A 262 -5.88 -15.70 -5.24
N ASP A 263 -4.73 -15.73 -5.92
CA ASP A 263 -4.41 -16.76 -6.93
C ASP A 263 -4.43 -18.19 -6.35
N ASP A 264 -4.24 -18.34 -5.04
CA ASP A 264 -4.31 -19.58 -4.27
C ASP A 264 -5.69 -19.82 -3.62
N GLY A 265 -6.65 -18.93 -3.86
CA GLY A 265 -8.02 -18.96 -3.37
C GLY A 265 -8.21 -18.46 -1.93
N ASN A 266 -7.26 -17.78 -1.31
CA ASN A 266 -7.33 -17.21 0.05
C ASN A 266 -8.08 -15.87 0.08
N ASP A 267 -8.93 -15.68 1.08
CA ASP A 267 -9.73 -14.46 1.22
C ASP A 267 -8.85 -13.26 1.63
N ILE A 268 -8.78 -12.27 0.76
CA ILE A 268 -8.25 -10.93 0.95
C ILE A 268 -9.44 -10.01 1.25
N HIS A 269 -9.36 -9.25 2.34
CA HIS A 269 -10.37 -8.25 2.69
C HIS A 269 -9.82 -6.85 2.50
N PHE A 270 -10.68 -5.92 2.09
CA PHE A 270 -10.31 -4.52 1.97
C PHE A 270 -11.52 -3.61 2.22
N VAL A 271 -11.26 -2.37 2.61
CA VAL A 271 -12.29 -1.37 2.90
C VAL A 271 -12.20 -0.27 1.86
N LEU A 272 -13.32 0.02 1.21
CA LEU A 272 -13.44 1.08 0.21
C LEU A 272 -14.29 2.22 0.80
N LYS A 273 -13.79 3.44 0.70
CA LYS A 273 -14.53 4.66 1.05
C LYS A 273 -14.89 5.40 -0.23
N ILE A 274 -16.17 5.64 -0.44
CA ILE A 274 -16.71 6.36 -1.60
C ILE A 274 -17.55 7.53 -1.11
N ASP A 275 -17.33 8.72 -1.66
CA ASP A 275 -18.18 9.87 -1.41
C ASP A 275 -19.66 9.53 -1.65
N ALA A 276 -20.50 9.78 -0.64
CA ALA A 276 -21.89 9.35 -0.68
C ALA A 276 -22.82 10.42 -1.28
N THR A 277 -22.29 11.57 -1.74
CA THR A 277 -23.11 12.72 -2.14
C THR A 277 -22.63 13.36 -3.43
N ASP A 278 -23.45 14.26 -4.00
CA ASP A 278 -23.10 15.09 -5.15
C ASP A 278 -22.15 16.27 -4.84
N TYR A 279 -21.62 16.33 -3.62
CA TYR A 279 -20.82 17.45 -3.14
C TYR A 279 -19.50 17.63 -3.89
N LYS A 280 -18.76 16.55 -4.14
CA LYS A 280 -17.46 16.60 -4.82
C LYS A 280 -17.61 16.20 -6.30
N PRO A 281 -16.76 16.71 -7.20
CA PRO A 281 -16.74 16.21 -8.57
C PRO A 281 -16.33 14.73 -8.58
N LEU A 282 -16.75 14.00 -9.60
CA LEU A 282 -16.22 12.67 -9.91
C LEU A 282 -15.73 12.64 -11.35
N VAL A 283 -14.52 12.13 -11.58
CA VAL A 283 -13.87 12.07 -12.90
C VAL A 283 -13.86 10.64 -13.45
N GLN A 284 -14.06 10.53 -14.78
CA GLN A 284 -13.88 9.30 -15.55
C GLN A 284 -13.00 9.55 -16.80
N ILE A 285 -11.93 8.80 -17.02
CA ILE A 285 -11.10 8.82 -18.21
C ILE A 285 -11.90 8.12 -19.30
N THR A 286 -12.19 8.86 -20.37
CA THR A 286 -13.03 8.37 -21.48
C THR A 286 -12.21 8.00 -22.70
N ASN A 287 -10.97 8.49 -22.79
CA ASN A 287 -10.01 8.05 -23.79
C ASN A 287 -8.59 8.14 -23.21
N PRO A 288 -7.76 7.09 -23.32
CA PRO A 288 -8.17 5.72 -23.70
C PRO A 288 -9.19 5.13 -22.70
N GLN A 289 -9.98 4.14 -23.11
CA GLN A 289 -11.01 3.53 -22.24
C GLN A 289 -10.47 2.36 -21.40
N SER A 290 -9.27 1.88 -21.72
CA SER A 290 -8.60 0.79 -21.04
C SER A 290 -7.09 0.91 -21.28
N SER A 291 -6.30 0.09 -20.60
CA SER A 291 -4.86 0.02 -20.81
C SER A 291 -4.49 -0.14 -22.29
N ILE A 292 -3.55 0.67 -22.77
CA ILE A 292 -3.07 0.63 -24.17
C ILE A 292 -1.55 0.44 -24.25
N THR A 293 -1.10 -0.12 -25.37
CA THR A 293 0.32 -0.16 -25.77
C THR A 293 0.49 0.57 -27.10
N VAL A 294 1.50 1.44 -27.20
CA VAL A 294 1.79 2.24 -28.41
C VAL A 294 3.27 2.23 -28.76
N GLU A 295 3.60 2.48 -30.03
CA GLU A 295 5.00 2.66 -30.45
C GLU A 295 5.52 4.05 -30.03
N PRO A 296 6.83 4.21 -29.78
CA PRO A 296 7.43 5.52 -29.51
C PRO A 296 7.11 6.55 -30.59
N GLY A 297 6.66 7.73 -30.19
CA GLY A 297 6.27 8.79 -31.12
C GLY A 297 4.85 8.68 -31.66
N GLN A 298 4.11 7.61 -31.36
CA GLN A 298 2.69 7.51 -31.70
C GLN A 298 1.87 8.52 -30.88
N THR A 299 0.95 9.22 -31.54
CA THR A 299 0.06 10.16 -30.85
C THR A 299 -1.02 9.41 -30.09
N ILE A 300 -1.13 9.73 -28.80
CA ILE A 300 -2.20 9.32 -27.90
C ILE A 300 -3.07 10.54 -27.62
N THR A 301 -4.37 10.35 -27.56
CA THR A 301 -5.31 11.39 -27.12
C THR A 301 -5.84 11.00 -25.76
N PHE A 302 -5.89 11.96 -24.84
CA PHE A 302 -6.54 11.81 -23.55
C PHE A 302 -7.79 12.70 -23.50
N ASP A 303 -8.85 12.19 -22.89
CA ASP A 303 -10.08 12.93 -22.59
C ASP A 303 -10.76 12.33 -21.36
N CYS A 304 -11.49 13.15 -20.62
CA CYS A 304 -12.23 12.72 -19.43
C CYS A 304 -13.66 13.28 -19.40
N ALA A 305 -14.52 12.68 -18.60
CA ALA A 305 -15.83 13.16 -18.24
C ALA A 305 -15.80 13.54 -16.76
N VAL A 306 -16.58 14.55 -16.39
CA VAL A 306 -16.73 14.96 -15.00
C VAL A 306 -18.23 15.04 -14.74
N VAL A 307 -18.66 14.42 -13.64
CA VAL A 307 -20.02 14.49 -13.11
C VAL A 307 -19.99 15.05 -11.69
N LEU A 308 -21.14 15.52 -11.19
CA LEU A 308 -21.29 16.08 -9.84
C LEU A 308 -20.39 17.32 -9.57
N GLY A 309 -20.37 17.81 -8.32
CA GLY A 309 -19.63 19.02 -7.95
C GLY A 309 -20.13 20.32 -8.62
N THR A 310 -19.39 21.41 -8.43
CA THR A 310 -19.78 22.76 -8.91
C THR A 310 -18.92 23.19 -10.11
N PRO A 311 -19.43 23.22 -11.35
CA PRO A 311 -18.67 23.73 -12.50
C PRO A 311 -18.42 25.25 -12.41
N PRO A 312 -17.37 25.79 -13.08
CA PRO A 312 -16.47 25.13 -14.02
C PRO A 312 -15.39 24.27 -13.35
N TYR A 313 -14.82 23.33 -14.13
CA TYR A 313 -13.74 22.45 -13.69
C TYR A 313 -12.38 22.89 -14.25
N THR A 314 -11.33 22.56 -13.50
CA THR A 314 -9.91 22.63 -13.91
C THR A 314 -9.31 21.23 -13.88
N TYR A 315 -8.27 21.01 -14.69
CA TYR A 315 -7.72 19.69 -14.97
C TYR A 315 -6.21 19.72 -14.83
N GLU A 316 -5.64 18.62 -14.36
CA GLU A 316 -4.21 18.35 -14.45
C GLU A 316 -4.01 16.88 -14.79
N TRP A 317 -3.30 16.62 -15.88
CA TRP A 317 -2.90 15.29 -16.30
C TRP A 317 -1.42 15.09 -15.99
N GLN A 318 -1.09 13.95 -15.39
CA GLN A 318 0.28 13.62 -15.03
C GLN A 318 0.63 12.19 -15.45
N SER A 319 1.92 11.96 -15.67
CA SER A 319 2.51 10.63 -15.64
C SER A 319 3.38 10.53 -14.40
N ASP A 320 3.27 9.39 -13.75
CA ASP A 320 4.21 8.94 -12.71
C ASP A 320 5.70 9.04 -13.10
N PHE A 321 6.05 8.85 -14.37
CA PHE A 321 7.43 8.97 -14.85
C PHE A 321 7.77 10.29 -15.58
N ASP A 322 6.85 10.81 -16.39
CA ASP A 322 7.11 12.01 -17.22
C ASP A 322 6.64 13.32 -16.58
N GLY A 323 6.01 13.26 -15.41
CA GLY A 323 5.47 14.41 -14.68
C GLY A 323 4.23 15.01 -15.36
N VAL A 324 4.02 16.32 -15.18
CA VAL A 324 2.84 17.02 -15.70
C VAL A 324 2.80 17.04 -17.22
N LEU A 325 1.70 16.55 -17.80
CA LEU A 325 1.50 16.42 -19.24
C LEU A 325 0.62 17.53 -19.83
N SER A 326 -0.45 17.93 -19.12
CA SER A 326 -1.43 18.90 -19.63
C SER A 326 -2.35 19.43 -18.53
N THR A 327 -2.91 20.63 -18.73
CA THR A 327 -3.99 21.18 -17.89
C THR A 327 -5.32 21.34 -18.64
N ALA A 328 -5.42 20.75 -19.84
CA ALA A 328 -6.63 20.78 -20.66
C ALA A 328 -7.48 19.54 -20.38
N LYS A 329 -8.81 19.69 -20.46
CA LYS A 329 -9.75 18.55 -20.39
C LYS A 329 -9.37 17.42 -21.36
N SER A 330 -9.06 17.79 -22.60
CA SER A 330 -8.59 16.87 -23.63
C SER A 330 -7.31 17.40 -24.27
N PHE A 331 -6.36 16.51 -24.51
CA PHE A 331 -5.09 16.82 -25.16
C PHE A 331 -4.57 15.60 -25.92
N SER A 332 -3.56 15.82 -26.78
CA SER A 332 -2.84 14.73 -27.42
C SER A 332 -1.34 14.90 -27.18
N ILE A 333 -0.66 13.77 -26.96
CA ILE A 333 0.78 13.71 -26.70
C ILE A 333 1.39 12.57 -27.51
N SER A 334 2.65 12.70 -27.87
CA SER A 334 3.41 11.67 -28.60
C SER A 334 4.83 11.53 -28.07
N THR A 335 5.08 12.09 -26.88
CA THR A 335 6.41 12.25 -26.27
C THR A 335 6.50 11.52 -24.94
N LEU A 336 5.52 10.66 -24.63
CA LEU A 336 5.67 9.73 -23.50
C LEU A 336 6.92 8.90 -23.72
N SER A 337 7.73 8.79 -22.68
CA SER A 337 8.97 8.03 -22.69
C SER A 337 8.69 6.53 -22.67
N GLU A 338 9.72 5.74 -22.94
CA GLU A 338 9.67 4.29 -22.77
C GLU A 338 10.32 3.94 -21.44
N GLN A 339 9.62 3.17 -20.60
CA GLN A 339 10.01 2.94 -19.22
C GLN A 339 10.39 1.48 -18.99
N PHE A 340 11.44 1.27 -18.19
CA PHE A 340 11.96 -0.07 -17.91
C PHE A 340 12.37 -0.20 -16.45
N LYS A 341 11.97 -1.30 -15.83
CA LYS A 341 12.57 -1.84 -14.60
C LYS A 341 13.24 -3.16 -14.95
N LYS A 342 14.50 -3.38 -14.55
CA LYS A 342 15.30 -4.59 -14.88
C LYS A 342 15.27 -5.03 -16.37
N ASN A 343 15.15 -4.06 -17.30
CA ASN A 343 14.98 -4.25 -18.76
C ASN A 343 13.63 -4.87 -19.20
N VAL A 344 12.66 -4.97 -18.29
CA VAL A 344 11.26 -5.26 -18.61
C VAL A 344 10.52 -3.94 -18.75
N ASN A 345 9.74 -3.81 -19.83
CA ASN A 345 8.97 -2.62 -20.10
C ASN A 345 7.84 -2.49 -19.07
N VAL A 346 7.73 -1.32 -18.44
CA VAL A 346 6.67 -1.02 -17.46
C VAL A 346 5.78 0.08 -18.00
N PRO A 347 4.45 -0.02 -17.84
CA PRO A 347 3.55 1.05 -18.26
C PRO A 347 3.65 2.26 -17.33
N HIS A 348 3.38 3.43 -17.90
CA HIS A 348 3.07 4.63 -17.13
C HIS A 348 1.71 4.47 -16.46
N SER A 349 1.59 4.95 -15.23
CA SER A 349 0.30 5.36 -14.66
C SER A 349 0.03 6.81 -15.06
N ILE A 350 -0.94 7.01 -15.96
CA ILE A 350 -1.38 8.34 -16.39
C ILE A 350 -2.60 8.75 -15.58
N SER A 351 -2.46 9.73 -14.70
CA SER A 351 -3.54 10.22 -13.85
C SER A 351 -4.13 11.53 -14.36
N VAL A 352 -5.41 11.75 -14.07
CA VAL A 352 -6.08 13.05 -14.17
C VAL A 352 -6.60 13.44 -12.80
N SER A 353 -6.30 14.66 -12.37
CA SER A 353 -6.90 15.30 -11.21
C SER A 353 -7.80 16.44 -11.68
N VAL A 354 -9.00 16.51 -11.11
CA VAL A 354 -10.02 17.51 -11.48
C VAL A 354 -10.47 18.27 -10.26
N TRP A 355 -10.38 19.60 -10.30
CA TRP A 355 -10.94 20.48 -9.28
C TRP A 355 -12.15 21.23 -9.82
N ASP A 356 -13.17 21.38 -8.99
CA ASP A 356 -14.35 22.19 -9.29
C ASP A 356 -14.19 23.65 -8.85
N ALA A 357 -15.22 24.48 -9.03
CA ALA A 357 -15.16 25.91 -8.74
C ALA A 357 -15.05 26.25 -7.25
N GLU A 358 -15.30 25.27 -6.38
CA GLU A 358 -15.18 25.36 -4.92
C GLU A 358 -13.88 24.70 -4.43
N ASN A 359 -12.97 24.33 -5.35
CA ASN A 359 -11.70 23.68 -5.08
C ASN A 359 -11.81 22.28 -4.48
N ARG A 360 -12.96 21.62 -4.67
CA ARG A 360 -13.14 20.19 -4.35
C ARG A 360 -12.64 19.37 -5.52
N TRP A 361 -12.09 18.19 -5.25
CA TRP A 361 -11.39 17.43 -6.28
C TRP A 361 -11.59 15.92 -6.23
N ASP A 362 -11.29 15.28 -7.36
CA ASP A 362 -11.25 13.84 -7.56
C ASP A 362 -10.17 13.47 -8.59
N SER A 363 -9.77 12.20 -8.64
CA SER A 363 -8.72 11.70 -9.52
C SER A 363 -8.93 10.27 -10.02
N GLU A 364 -8.39 9.97 -11.20
CA GLU A 364 -8.39 8.63 -11.78
C GLU A 364 -7.11 8.40 -12.59
N ALA A 365 -6.73 7.14 -12.81
CA ALA A 365 -5.56 6.78 -13.61
C ALA A 365 -5.81 5.69 -14.65
N ILE A 366 -4.94 5.63 -15.66
CA ILE A 366 -4.96 4.60 -16.71
C ILE A 366 -3.54 4.16 -17.11
N ALA A 367 -3.39 2.89 -17.48
CA ALA A 367 -2.11 2.34 -17.91
C ALA A 367 -1.79 2.70 -19.37
N VAL A 368 -0.57 3.18 -19.62
CA VAL A 368 -0.07 3.39 -20.99
C VAL A 368 1.35 2.83 -21.12
N THR A 369 1.51 1.81 -21.97
CA THR A 369 2.83 1.26 -22.30
C THR A 369 3.33 1.87 -23.61
N VAL A 370 4.53 2.45 -23.60
CA VAL A 370 5.26 2.79 -24.82
C VAL A 370 6.24 1.65 -25.07
N ASP A 371 6.21 0.99 -26.23
CA ASP A 371 7.07 -0.17 -26.51
C ASP A 371 7.73 -0.05 -27.89
N SER A 372 9.06 0.05 -27.89
CA SER A 372 9.90 0.08 -29.08
C SER A 372 10.22 -1.32 -29.63
N SER A 373 9.85 -2.37 -28.89
CA SER A 373 10.07 -3.75 -29.29
C SER A 373 9.27 -4.05 -30.56
N PRO A 374 9.91 -4.53 -31.64
CA PRO A 374 9.15 -4.89 -32.84
C PRO A 374 8.16 -6.00 -32.49
N PRO A 375 6.90 -5.93 -32.98
CA PRO A 375 5.97 -7.03 -32.80
C PRO A 375 6.65 -8.31 -33.30
N ILE A 376 6.70 -9.36 -32.47
CA ILE A 376 7.24 -10.65 -32.89
C ILE A 376 6.29 -11.23 -33.93
N ILE A 377 6.50 -10.87 -35.20
CA ILE A 377 5.81 -11.47 -36.33
C ILE A 377 6.50 -12.82 -36.54
N ILE A 378 5.92 -13.89 -35.99
CA ILE A 378 6.23 -15.23 -36.45
C ILE A 378 5.70 -15.32 -37.89
N GLU A 379 6.54 -15.04 -38.88
CA GLU A 379 6.22 -15.35 -40.27
C GLU A 379 6.04 -16.87 -40.37
N TRP A 380 4.79 -17.33 -40.35
CA TRP A 380 4.46 -18.73 -40.60
C TRP A 380 5.04 -19.24 -41.91
N GLY A 381 5.32 -18.34 -42.88
CA GLY A 381 6.08 -18.64 -44.09
C GLY A 381 7.48 -19.17 -43.80
N ILE A 382 8.23 -18.54 -42.89
CA ILE A 382 9.59 -18.98 -42.49
C ILE A 382 9.53 -20.29 -41.72
N VAL A 383 8.56 -20.45 -40.80
CA VAL A 383 8.36 -21.69 -40.04
C VAL A 383 7.97 -22.85 -40.97
N LEU A 384 7.08 -22.61 -41.94
CA LEU A 384 6.67 -23.62 -42.93
C LEU A 384 7.80 -23.94 -43.93
N VAL A 385 8.62 -22.97 -44.31
CA VAL A 385 9.82 -23.20 -45.15
C VAL A 385 10.88 -23.99 -44.37
N ALA A 386 11.08 -23.71 -43.08
CA ALA A 386 11.98 -24.45 -42.21
C ALA A 386 11.49 -25.90 -41.98
N LEU A 387 10.20 -26.08 -41.67
CA LEU A 387 9.58 -27.40 -41.53
C LEU A 387 9.59 -28.17 -42.87
N GLY A 388 9.35 -27.49 -43.99
CA GLY A 388 9.46 -28.06 -45.34
C GLY A 388 10.89 -28.47 -45.69
N ALA A 389 11.89 -27.66 -45.33
CA ALA A 389 13.30 -27.97 -45.52
C ALA A 389 13.73 -29.17 -44.69
N VAL A 390 13.27 -29.28 -43.43
CA VAL A 390 13.48 -30.45 -42.56
C VAL A 390 12.83 -31.69 -43.15
N PHE A 391 11.60 -31.58 -43.66
CA PHE A 391 10.89 -32.70 -44.29
C PHE A 391 11.59 -33.17 -45.59
N VAL A 392 12.12 -32.25 -46.40
CA VAL A 392 12.91 -32.56 -47.60
C VAL A 392 14.26 -33.19 -47.22
N LEU A 393 14.93 -32.70 -46.18
CA LEU A 393 16.18 -33.27 -45.66
C LEU A 393 15.99 -34.69 -45.13
N VAL A 394 14.92 -34.93 -44.35
CA VAL A 394 14.58 -36.27 -43.83
C VAL A 394 14.20 -37.22 -44.97
N SER A 395 13.39 -36.76 -45.92
CA SER A 395 13.01 -37.53 -47.12
C SER A 395 14.23 -37.86 -47.99
N ALA A 396 15.14 -36.90 -48.16
CA ALA A 396 16.37 -37.09 -48.93
C ALA A 396 17.38 -38.00 -48.21
N LEU A 397 17.47 -37.94 -46.87
CA LEU A 397 18.28 -38.88 -46.07
C LEU A 397 17.77 -40.32 -46.21
N VAL A 398 16.46 -40.53 -46.23
CA VAL A 398 15.85 -41.85 -46.47
C VAL A 398 16.13 -42.36 -47.89
N ILE A 399 16.17 -41.46 -48.89
CA ILE A 399 16.49 -41.80 -50.30
C ILE A 399 18.00 -42.01 -50.51
N SER A 400 18.86 -41.27 -49.78
CA SER A 400 20.32 -41.34 -49.89
C SER A 400 20.91 -42.68 -49.45
N LYS A 401 20.16 -43.49 -48.67
CA LYS A 401 20.51 -44.89 -48.37
C LYS A 401 20.59 -45.79 -49.61
N ARG A 402 20.15 -45.33 -50.80
CA ARG A 402 20.17 -46.14 -52.03
C ARG A 402 21.12 -45.69 -53.14
N LYS A 403 21.68 -44.47 -53.14
CA LYS A 403 22.61 -44.01 -54.20
C LYS A 403 23.66 -43.06 -53.61
N GLY A 404 24.91 -43.55 -53.54
CA GLY A 404 25.97 -43.02 -52.69
C GLY A 404 26.51 -41.61 -52.99
N ILE A 405 27.24 -41.08 -51.99
CA ILE A 405 28.18 -39.94 -51.88
C ILE A 405 27.91 -38.64 -52.67
N PHE A 406 27.52 -38.70 -53.94
CA PHE A 406 27.29 -37.50 -54.77
C PHE A 406 26.05 -36.70 -54.37
N MET A 407 25.01 -37.35 -53.83
CA MET A 407 23.78 -36.66 -53.39
C MET A 407 23.99 -35.86 -52.09
N LEU A 408 24.92 -36.30 -51.23
CA LEU A 408 25.26 -35.63 -49.96
C LEU A 408 25.98 -34.29 -50.20
N LEU A 409 26.87 -34.23 -51.21
CA LEU A 409 27.57 -33.01 -51.60
C LEU A 409 26.61 -31.95 -52.19
N PHE A 410 25.60 -32.38 -52.94
CA PHE A 410 24.57 -31.47 -53.47
C PHE A 410 23.67 -30.88 -52.37
N LEU A 411 23.33 -31.67 -51.35
CA LEU A 411 22.57 -31.22 -50.17
C LEU A 411 23.37 -30.24 -49.29
N LEU A 412 24.68 -30.45 -49.13
CA LEU A 412 25.55 -29.51 -48.40
C LEU A 412 25.70 -28.17 -49.13
N MET A 413 25.75 -28.17 -50.47
CA MET A 413 25.76 -26.91 -51.25
C MET A 413 24.43 -26.15 -51.14
N LEU A 414 23.28 -26.85 -51.15
CA LEU A 414 21.97 -26.21 -50.95
C LEU A 414 21.79 -25.66 -49.52
N GLY A 415 22.33 -26.33 -48.49
CA GLY A 415 22.33 -25.83 -47.11
C GLY A 415 23.17 -24.56 -46.93
N SER A 416 24.28 -24.42 -47.65
CA SER A 416 25.13 -23.22 -47.56
C SER A 416 24.50 -21.94 -48.13
N ALA A 417 23.49 -22.06 -49.00
CA ALA A 417 22.78 -20.91 -49.56
C ALA A 417 21.75 -20.29 -48.60
N PHE A 418 21.38 -21.00 -47.53
CA PHE A 418 20.41 -20.52 -46.53
C PHE A 418 21.08 -19.91 -45.28
N VAL A 419 22.40 -20.02 -45.12
CA VAL A 419 23.15 -19.51 -43.94
C VAL A 419 23.57 -18.03 -44.12
N PHE A 420 23.30 -17.42 -45.28
CA PHE A 420 23.71 -16.03 -45.59
C PHE A 420 22.55 -15.13 -46.03
N PHE A 421 21.41 -15.19 -45.35
CA PHE A 421 20.51 -14.02 -45.35
C PHE A 421 21.08 -12.98 -44.37
N PRO A 422 21.42 -11.76 -44.81
CA PRO A 422 21.81 -10.72 -43.89
C PRO A 422 20.57 -10.35 -43.08
N ILE A 423 20.56 -10.70 -41.79
CA ILE A 423 19.67 -10.05 -40.83
C ILE A 423 20.20 -8.61 -40.72
N THR A 424 19.65 -7.71 -41.53
CA THR A 424 19.81 -6.28 -41.29
C THR A 424 18.95 -5.94 -40.09
N SER A 425 19.51 -6.03 -38.88
CA SER A 425 19.00 -5.25 -37.75
C SER A 425 19.34 -3.79 -38.04
N ALA A 426 18.33 -3.01 -38.40
CA ALA A 426 18.45 -1.57 -38.40
C ALA A 426 18.47 -1.11 -36.94
N THR A 427 19.64 -1.07 -36.32
CA THR A 427 19.83 -0.32 -35.07
C THR A 427 19.79 1.16 -35.44
N SER A 428 18.60 1.76 -35.42
CA SER A 428 18.47 3.21 -35.31
C SER A 428 18.93 3.59 -33.91
N GLY A 429 20.09 4.23 -33.82
CA GLY A 429 20.50 4.92 -32.61
C GLY A 429 19.49 6.02 -32.32
N MET A 430 18.60 5.76 -31.37
CA MET A 430 17.85 6.79 -30.68
C MET A 430 18.46 6.98 -29.29
N SER A 431 18.43 8.24 -28.90
CA SER A 431 18.95 8.87 -27.68
C SER A 431 18.88 7.98 -26.44
N GLU A 432 19.83 8.14 -25.52
CA GLU A 432 19.79 7.58 -24.16
C GLU A 432 18.38 7.74 -23.58
N ASN A 433 17.64 6.62 -23.52
CA ASN A 433 16.35 6.52 -22.88
C ASN A 433 16.57 6.74 -21.37
N HIS A 434 15.66 7.47 -20.74
CA HIS A 434 15.55 7.54 -19.28
C HIS A 434 15.25 6.13 -18.75
N LYS A 435 16.30 5.33 -18.58
CA LYS A 435 16.23 4.10 -17.82
C LYS A 435 16.03 4.54 -16.38
N LEU A 436 14.93 4.13 -15.75
CA LEU A 436 14.86 4.10 -14.29
C LEU A 436 15.97 3.17 -13.84
N THR A 437 17.09 3.76 -13.46
CA THR A 437 18.14 3.07 -12.72
C THR A 437 18.26 3.76 -11.38
N PRO A 438 17.34 3.51 -10.43
CA PRO A 438 17.85 3.28 -9.10
C PRO A 438 18.96 2.24 -9.26
N SER A 439 20.18 2.59 -8.88
CA SER A 439 21.20 1.58 -8.69
C SER A 439 20.71 0.71 -7.55
N ALA A 440 20.74 -0.63 -7.71
CA ALA A 440 20.68 -1.51 -6.55
C ALA A 440 21.62 -0.93 -5.48
N PRO A 441 21.18 -0.84 -4.21
CA PRO A 441 21.95 -0.20 -3.15
C PRO A 441 23.38 -0.73 -3.18
N THR A 442 24.35 0.17 -3.04
CA THR A 442 25.77 -0.23 -3.03
C THR A 442 26.17 -0.73 -1.64
N GLY A 443 25.45 -1.71 -1.11
CA GLY A 443 25.55 -2.14 0.28
C GLY A 443 24.78 -3.42 0.53
N ALA A 444 25.12 -4.52 -0.17
CA ALA A 444 24.72 -5.81 0.39
C ALA A 444 25.51 -5.98 1.71
N TYR A 445 24.80 -6.03 2.84
CA TYR A 445 25.25 -6.15 4.24
C TYR A 445 25.60 -4.83 4.97
N ASP A 446 25.06 -4.67 6.20
CA ASP A 446 25.26 -3.57 7.19
C ASP A 446 26.53 -2.77 6.91
N ASP A 447 26.34 -1.75 6.08
CA ASP A 447 27.41 -0.87 5.63
C ASP A 447 27.49 0.42 6.46
N GLY A 448 26.58 0.54 7.45
CA GLY A 448 26.42 1.67 8.34
C GLY A 448 25.96 2.95 7.63
N VAL A 449 25.42 2.84 6.42
CA VAL A 449 24.64 3.89 5.75
C VAL A 449 23.21 3.83 6.30
N LYS A 450 22.44 4.89 6.05
CA LYS A 450 21.02 4.94 6.37
C LYS A 450 20.29 4.83 5.04
N GLU A 451 19.59 3.75 4.78
CA GLU A 451 18.98 3.43 3.49
C GLU A 451 17.51 3.09 3.70
N ILE A 452 16.65 3.64 2.83
CA ILE A 452 15.23 3.29 2.82
C ILE A 452 14.75 2.99 1.40
N GLY A 453 13.78 2.10 1.34
CA GLY A 453 12.96 1.83 0.18
C GLY A 453 11.48 2.00 0.49
N ILE A 454 10.70 2.37 -0.52
CA ILE A 454 9.25 2.27 -0.45
C ILE A 454 8.67 1.58 -1.68
N GLU A 455 7.53 0.93 -1.45
CA GLU A 455 6.79 0.31 -2.54
C GLU A 455 5.28 0.38 -2.32
N TRP A 456 4.51 0.74 -3.34
CA TRP A 456 3.07 0.93 -3.18
C TRP A 456 2.23 0.75 -4.44
N ILE A 457 0.95 0.45 -4.25
CA ILE A 457 -0.06 0.45 -5.32
C ILE A 457 -1.19 1.41 -4.97
N GLY A 458 -1.63 2.21 -5.95
CA GLY A 458 -2.63 3.24 -5.76
C GLY A 458 -3.77 3.14 -6.76
N LEU A 459 -3.86 4.12 -7.64
CA LEU A 459 -4.95 4.23 -8.62
C LEU A 459 -4.84 3.17 -9.72
N SER A 460 -3.65 2.60 -9.92
CA SER A 460 -3.46 1.53 -10.92
C SER A 460 -4.26 0.27 -10.61
N HIS A 461 -4.66 0.07 -9.35
CA HIS A 461 -5.55 -1.03 -8.97
C HIS A 461 -7.02 -0.67 -9.25
N HIS A 462 -7.40 -0.50 -10.53
CA HIS A 462 -8.68 0.07 -11.01
C HIS A 462 -9.95 -0.36 -10.29
N LYS A 463 -10.04 -1.63 -9.84
CA LYS A 463 -11.23 -2.15 -9.14
C LYS A 463 -11.30 -1.78 -7.65
N LYS A 464 -10.16 -1.41 -7.08
CA LYS A 464 -9.93 -1.21 -5.64
C LYS A 464 -8.81 -0.19 -5.42
N PRO A 465 -8.97 1.03 -5.92
CA PRO A 465 -7.94 2.04 -5.79
C PRO A 465 -7.64 2.30 -4.32
N LEU A 466 -6.36 2.40 -4.00
CA LEU A 466 -5.89 2.98 -2.75
C LEU A 466 -5.55 4.45 -3.03
N TYR A 467 -6.45 5.32 -2.63
CA TYR A 467 -6.23 6.77 -2.61
C TYR A 467 -5.14 7.12 -1.58
N ASN A 468 -4.53 8.31 -1.62
CA ASN A 468 -3.58 8.79 -0.59
C ASN A 468 -2.16 8.18 -0.54
N ASN A 469 -1.80 7.22 -1.39
CA ASN A 469 -0.46 6.60 -1.35
C ASN A 469 0.70 7.58 -1.47
N GLU A 470 0.58 8.59 -2.34
CA GLU A 470 1.59 9.66 -2.47
C GLU A 470 1.85 10.36 -1.14
N LYS A 471 0.82 10.53 -0.31
CA LYS A 471 0.92 11.21 0.98
C LYS A 471 1.33 10.27 2.10
N ASN A 472 0.81 9.04 2.10
CA ASN A 472 1.14 8.03 3.08
C ASN A 472 2.58 7.51 2.87
N THR A 473 2.80 6.82 1.76
CA THR A 473 4.03 6.09 1.48
C THR A 473 5.16 7.04 1.08
N GLU A 474 4.93 7.91 0.10
CA GLU A 474 5.99 8.87 -0.27
C GLU A 474 6.18 9.95 0.80
N GLY A 475 5.15 10.30 1.57
CA GLY A 475 5.31 11.18 2.73
C GLY A 475 6.25 10.58 3.78
N PHE A 476 6.13 9.28 4.09
CA PHE A 476 7.12 8.56 4.91
C PHE A 476 8.53 8.63 4.29
N TYR A 477 8.66 8.29 3.01
CA TYR A 477 9.95 8.29 2.30
C TYR A 477 10.62 9.67 2.28
N ASN A 478 9.84 10.71 2.01
CA ASN A 478 10.28 12.10 2.01
C ASN A 478 10.67 12.55 3.42
N TRP A 479 9.88 12.21 4.44
CA TRP A 479 10.20 12.52 5.83
C TRP A 479 11.52 11.88 6.26
N MET A 480 11.68 10.58 6.02
CA MET A 480 12.90 9.85 6.36
C MET A 480 14.13 10.37 5.62
N GLY A 481 13.99 10.77 4.35
CA GLY A 481 15.08 11.41 3.62
C GLY A 481 15.44 12.80 4.15
N ILE A 482 14.45 13.66 4.39
CA ILE A 482 14.65 15.08 4.74
C ILE A 482 15.01 15.24 6.22
N SER A 483 14.22 14.65 7.11
CA SER A 483 14.34 14.75 8.56
C SER A 483 15.23 13.64 9.13
N GLY A 484 15.11 12.42 8.59
CA GLY A 484 15.86 11.24 9.04
C GLY A 484 17.32 11.19 8.56
N GLY A 485 17.62 11.87 7.45
CA GLY A 485 18.92 11.82 6.77
C GLY A 485 19.19 10.50 6.05
N TYR A 486 18.15 9.73 5.74
CA TYR A 486 18.26 8.48 5.01
C TYR A 486 18.50 8.72 3.51
N SER A 487 19.33 7.88 2.92
CA SER A 487 19.40 7.71 1.49
C SER A 487 18.14 7.03 1.00
N ARG A 488 17.59 7.59 -0.07
CA ARG A 488 16.32 7.23 -0.66
C ARG A 488 16.63 6.35 -1.87
N GLU A 489 16.75 5.04 -1.64
CA GLU A 489 17.30 4.09 -2.60
C GLU A 489 16.29 3.73 -3.69
N PHE A 490 15.05 3.40 -3.32
CA PHE A 490 14.00 3.12 -4.29
C PHE A 490 12.61 3.59 -3.85
N ASN A 491 11.83 4.01 -4.84
CA ASN A 491 10.40 4.26 -4.75
C ASN A 491 9.75 3.56 -5.94
N TRP A 492 9.25 2.35 -5.70
CA TRP A 492 8.52 1.60 -6.71
C TRP A 492 7.03 1.77 -6.51
N HIS A 493 6.32 2.12 -7.57
CA HIS A 493 4.91 2.44 -7.45
C HIS A 493 4.10 1.94 -8.64
N GLU A 494 2.82 1.72 -8.38
CA GLU A 494 1.84 1.36 -9.39
C GLU A 494 2.28 0.11 -10.18
N TYR A 495 2.56 0.23 -11.47
CA TYR A 495 2.96 -0.92 -12.30
C TYR A 495 4.46 -1.27 -12.22
N SER A 496 5.26 -0.41 -11.58
CA SER A 496 6.67 -0.67 -11.29
C SER A 496 6.90 -1.32 -9.93
N ALA A 497 5.85 -1.42 -9.10
CA ALA A 497 5.86 -2.19 -7.87
C ALA A 497 5.66 -3.69 -8.20
N TRP A 498 6.65 -4.53 -7.88
CA TRP A 498 6.70 -5.96 -8.17
C TRP A 498 6.95 -6.78 -6.90
N GLU A 499 6.17 -7.84 -6.75
CA GLU A 499 6.35 -8.86 -5.72
C GLU A 499 7.76 -9.48 -5.71
N GLU A 500 8.41 -9.57 -6.88
CA GLU A 500 9.77 -10.13 -7.06
C GLU A 500 10.80 -9.42 -6.15
N ASP A 501 10.58 -8.14 -5.84
CA ASP A 501 11.47 -7.33 -5.01
C ASP A 501 11.51 -7.80 -3.55
N PHE A 502 10.56 -8.63 -3.11
CA PHE A 502 10.49 -9.21 -1.76
C PHE A 502 10.78 -10.71 -1.72
N VAL A 503 10.78 -11.36 -2.88
CA VAL A 503 10.96 -12.80 -2.98
C VAL A 503 12.45 -13.12 -2.89
N ASP A 504 12.79 -14.11 -2.05
CA ASP A 504 14.17 -14.56 -1.91
C ASP A 504 14.71 -15.16 -3.19
N ALA A 505 15.98 -14.89 -3.48
CA ALA A 505 16.70 -15.40 -4.64
C ALA A 505 16.61 -16.94 -4.77
N SER A 506 16.44 -17.68 -3.66
CA SER A 506 16.25 -19.14 -3.72
C SER A 506 14.90 -19.58 -4.31
N PHE A 507 13.90 -18.68 -4.32
CA PHE A 507 12.60 -18.82 -4.97
C PHE A 507 12.52 -18.13 -6.33
N GLY A 508 13.61 -17.48 -6.76
CA GLY A 508 13.71 -16.81 -8.06
C GLY A 508 13.46 -15.31 -8.02
N GLY A 509 13.33 -14.71 -6.85
CA GLY A 509 13.16 -13.26 -6.70
C GLY A 509 14.48 -12.50 -6.60
N THR A 510 14.38 -11.22 -6.24
CA THR A 510 15.50 -10.28 -6.16
C THR A 510 15.48 -9.39 -4.92
N ASP A 511 15.05 -9.93 -3.78
CA ASP A 511 15.11 -9.23 -2.50
C ASP A 511 16.49 -8.65 -2.17
N THR A 512 17.57 -9.40 -2.39
CA THR A 512 18.95 -8.94 -2.21
C THR A 512 19.36 -7.75 -3.09
N GLU A 513 18.58 -7.39 -4.11
CA GLU A 513 18.79 -6.19 -4.94
C GLU A 513 17.96 -4.98 -4.46
N TRP A 514 16.91 -5.21 -3.66
CA TRP A 514 15.91 -4.20 -3.30
C TRP A 514 15.58 -4.24 -1.81
N VAL A 515 14.61 -5.06 -1.41
CA VAL A 515 14.04 -5.05 -0.06
C VAL A 515 15.06 -5.42 0.99
N ASP A 516 15.96 -6.35 0.68
CA ASP A 516 16.99 -6.83 1.60
C ASP A 516 18.33 -6.09 1.47
N ALA A 517 18.33 -4.95 0.79
CA ALA A 517 19.50 -4.12 0.53
C ALA A 517 19.40 -2.72 1.16
N VAL A 518 18.45 -2.50 2.07
CA VAL A 518 18.22 -1.23 2.77
C VAL A 518 17.82 -1.49 4.22
N ASP A 519 18.10 -0.55 5.14
CA ASP A 519 17.70 -0.69 6.55
C ASP A 519 16.17 -0.84 6.74
N PHE A 520 15.41 -0.09 5.93
CA PHE A 520 13.99 0.12 6.16
C PHE A 520 13.17 0.09 4.88
N VAL A 521 12.12 -0.74 4.86
CA VAL A 521 11.10 -0.73 3.81
C VAL A 521 9.74 -0.38 4.39
N TYR A 522 9.07 0.59 3.77
CA TYR A 522 7.65 0.88 4.02
C TYR A 522 6.83 0.56 2.77
N LEU A 523 5.85 -0.32 2.92
CA LEU A 523 4.97 -0.72 1.84
C LEU A 523 3.51 -0.44 2.17
N HIS A 524 2.76 0.04 1.17
CA HIS A 524 1.31 0.22 1.26
C HIS A 524 0.62 -0.49 0.08
N SER A 525 -0.25 -1.43 0.41
CA SER A 525 -0.98 -2.22 -0.59
C SER A 525 -2.21 -2.89 0.03
N HIS A 526 -2.98 -3.67 -0.75
CA HIS A 526 -3.93 -4.62 -0.18
C HIS A 526 -3.17 -5.83 0.38
N GLY A 527 -3.73 -6.42 1.43
CA GLY A 527 -3.08 -7.51 2.15
C GLY A 527 -4.07 -8.55 2.66
N GLY A 528 -3.52 -9.68 3.06
CA GLY A 528 -4.22 -10.69 3.81
C GLY A 528 -3.27 -11.47 4.71
N PRO A 529 -3.80 -12.46 5.46
CA PRO A 529 -2.98 -13.28 6.34
C PRO A 529 -1.85 -14.02 5.65
N ASN A 530 -1.81 -14.17 4.33
CA ASN A 530 -0.77 -14.96 3.65
C ASN A 530 0.16 -14.13 2.76
N GLY A 531 -0.12 -12.84 2.58
CA GLY A 531 0.58 -12.07 1.57
C GLY A 531 -0.01 -10.70 1.27
N ILE A 532 0.50 -10.13 0.19
CA ILE A 532 0.29 -8.74 -0.24
C ILE A 532 0.02 -8.73 -1.74
N SER A 533 -0.94 -7.92 -2.21
CA SER A 533 -1.25 -7.83 -3.64
C SER A 533 -0.37 -6.82 -4.37
N PHE A 534 -0.24 -6.96 -5.68
CA PHE A 534 0.36 -5.98 -6.58
C PHE A 534 -0.56 -5.76 -7.78
N THR A 535 -0.56 -4.55 -8.34
CA THR A 535 -1.27 -4.28 -9.60
C THR A 535 -0.56 -4.95 -10.77
N SER A 536 0.76 -4.94 -10.74
CA SER A 536 1.57 -5.61 -11.75
C SER A 536 1.40 -7.13 -11.62
N LYS A 537 1.44 -7.81 -12.75
CA LYS A 537 1.64 -9.26 -12.82
C LYS A 537 3.01 -9.50 -13.41
N HIS A 538 4.06 -9.18 -12.66
CA HIS A 538 5.42 -9.40 -13.13
C HIS A 538 5.66 -10.90 -13.30
N ASP A 539 5.60 -11.63 -12.19
CA ASP A 539 5.49 -13.09 -12.14
C ASP A 539 4.10 -13.50 -11.61
N GLN A 540 3.60 -12.83 -10.57
CA GLN A 540 2.32 -13.05 -9.91
C GLN A 540 1.71 -11.73 -9.39
N THR A 541 0.41 -11.70 -9.10
CA THR A 541 -0.24 -10.49 -8.55
C THR A 541 -0.30 -10.49 -7.01
N PHE A 542 0.29 -11.51 -6.37
CA PHE A 542 0.24 -11.69 -4.93
C PHE A 542 1.54 -12.31 -4.42
N LEU A 543 2.17 -11.64 -3.46
CA LEU A 543 3.38 -12.05 -2.78
C LEU A 543 3.05 -12.95 -1.60
N ASN A 544 3.59 -14.16 -1.55
CA ASN A 544 3.38 -15.07 -0.42
C ASN A 544 4.51 -14.96 0.61
N PHE A 545 4.19 -14.78 1.90
CA PHE A 545 5.20 -14.65 2.96
C PHE A 545 6.14 -15.86 3.08
N SER A 546 5.73 -17.04 2.60
CA SER A 546 6.60 -18.23 2.60
C SER A 546 7.79 -18.16 1.64
N GLU A 547 7.74 -17.23 0.69
CA GLU A 547 8.76 -16.99 -0.35
C GLU A 547 9.80 -15.94 0.05
N MET A 548 9.64 -15.28 1.21
CA MET A 548 10.55 -14.26 1.73
C MET A 548 11.65 -14.83 2.62
N ARG A 549 12.85 -14.23 2.64
CA ARG A 549 13.94 -14.49 3.61
C ARG A 549 14.55 -13.17 4.12
N LEU A 550 13.77 -12.44 4.89
CA LEU A 550 14.07 -11.08 5.30
C LEU A 550 15.24 -10.98 6.30
N GLY A 551 16.11 -10.03 6.03
CA GLY A 551 17.32 -9.65 6.75
C GLY A 551 18.46 -10.66 6.66
N ASP A 552 18.55 -11.43 5.56
CA ASP A 552 19.79 -12.17 5.26
C ASP A 552 20.83 -11.35 4.47
N GLY A 553 20.48 -10.09 4.19
CA GLY A 553 21.25 -8.93 3.76
C GLY A 553 21.23 -7.80 4.81
N ASP A 554 20.57 -6.68 4.50
CA ASP A 554 20.62 -5.41 5.27
C ASP A 554 19.31 -4.98 5.95
N LEU A 555 18.18 -5.61 5.63
CA LEU A 555 16.89 -5.17 6.14
C LEU A 555 16.70 -5.41 7.63
N GLU A 556 16.57 -4.35 8.42
CA GLU A 556 16.14 -4.47 9.82
C GLU A 556 14.63 -4.33 9.99
N THR A 557 13.95 -3.50 9.20
CA THR A 557 12.52 -3.25 9.40
C THR A 557 11.69 -3.23 8.12
N LEU A 558 10.63 -4.04 8.13
CA LEU A 558 9.58 -4.02 7.12
C LEU A 558 8.27 -3.53 7.76
N ALA A 559 7.79 -2.37 7.36
CA ALA A 559 6.48 -1.85 7.74
C ALA A 559 5.47 -2.04 6.60
N ILE A 560 4.37 -2.72 6.90
CA ILE A 560 3.37 -3.12 5.92
C ILE A 560 2.03 -2.49 6.30
N ASP A 561 1.71 -1.38 5.66
CA ASP A 561 0.40 -0.75 5.73
C ASP A 561 -0.56 -1.49 4.80
N ALA A 562 -1.09 -2.62 5.28
CA ALA A 562 -2.03 -3.44 4.56
C ALA A 562 -2.87 -4.31 5.50
N CYS A 563 -4.08 -4.64 5.07
CA CYS A 563 -5.02 -5.42 5.85
C CYS A 563 -4.45 -6.80 6.25
N LYS A 564 -4.57 -7.16 7.53
CA LYS A 564 -4.44 -8.53 8.07
C LYS A 564 -3.11 -9.25 7.84
N THR A 565 -2.04 -8.55 7.46
CA THR A 565 -0.71 -9.15 7.20
C THR A 565 -0.13 -9.89 8.42
N LEU A 566 -0.45 -9.40 9.62
CA LEU A 566 -0.09 -9.99 10.91
C LEU A 566 -1.28 -10.63 11.63
N ALA A 567 -2.39 -10.93 10.95
CA ALA A 567 -3.55 -11.58 11.57
C ALA A 567 -3.18 -12.85 12.34
N TRP A 568 -3.82 -13.07 13.50
CA TRP A 568 -3.47 -14.20 14.37
C TRP A 568 -3.51 -15.56 13.64
N ARG A 569 -4.48 -15.76 12.75
CA ARG A 569 -4.62 -16.96 11.92
C ARG A 569 -5.07 -16.65 10.50
N ASP A 570 -4.69 -17.52 9.57
CA ASP A 570 -5.31 -17.60 8.24
C ASP A 570 -6.60 -18.45 8.27
N LYS A 571 -7.25 -18.59 7.10
CA LYS A 571 -8.46 -19.43 6.93
C LYS A 571 -8.22 -20.93 7.16
N HIS A 572 -6.97 -21.40 7.08
CA HIS A 572 -6.58 -22.80 7.28
C HIS A 572 -6.21 -23.11 8.74
N GLY A 573 -6.16 -22.08 9.59
CA GLY A 573 -5.81 -22.18 11.00
C GLY A 573 -4.31 -22.06 11.29
N ASN A 574 -3.45 -21.78 10.30
CA ASN A 574 -2.04 -21.48 10.53
C ASN A 574 -1.92 -20.16 11.28
N ASN A 575 -1.12 -20.13 12.35
CA ASN A 575 -0.96 -18.92 13.15
C ASN A 575 0.17 -18.02 12.62
N VAL A 576 0.21 -16.78 13.08
CA VAL A 576 1.24 -15.80 12.71
C VAL A 576 2.67 -16.34 12.82
N PHE A 577 2.98 -17.11 13.89
CA PHE A 577 4.30 -17.72 14.10
C PHE A 577 4.69 -18.69 12.97
N SER A 578 3.77 -19.55 12.55
CA SER A 578 4.01 -20.49 11.45
C SER A 578 4.12 -19.84 10.08
N ARG A 579 3.40 -18.72 9.87
CA ARG A 579 3.39 -18.00 8.59
C ARG A 579 4.65 -17.15 8.41
N TRP A 580 5.02 -16.38 9.43
CA TRP A 580 6.12 -15.43 9.37
C TRP A 580 7.46 -16.00 9.85
N GLY A 581 7.47 -17.02 10.71
CA GLY A 581 8.70 -17.61 11.25
C GLY A 581 9.76 -17.97 10.19
N PRO A 582 9.40 -18.58 9.05
CA PRO A 582 10.36 -18.86 7.97
C PRO A 582 10.97 -17.63 7.30
N ALA A 583 10.27 -16.49 7.30
CA ALA A 583 10.77 -15.25 6.70
C ALA A 583 11.81 -14.54 7.58
N MET A 584 11.89 -14.86 8.88
CA MET A 584 12.84 -14.22 9.79
C MET A 584 14.25 -14.81 9.63
N GLN A 585 15.09 -14.24 8.77
CA GLN A 585 16.48 -14.69 8.56
C GLN A 585 17.55 -13.74 9.13
N GLY A 586 17.14 -12.55 9.52
CA GLY A 586 17.92 -11.60 10.30
C GLY A 586 17.21 -10.27 10.49
N ILE A 587 16.04 -10.08 9.87
CA ILE A 587 15.21 -8.89 10.07
C ILE A 587 14.87 -8.71 11.55
N HIS A 588 14.91 -7.47 12.01
CA HIS A 588 14.64 -7.14 13.39
C HIS A 588 13.15 -7.17 13.65
N GLN A 589 12.35 -6.50 12.81
CA GLN A 589 10.92 -6.32 13.06
C GLN A 589 10.08 -6.27 11.79
N VAL A 590 8.88 -6.85 11.85
CA VAL A 590 7.81 -6.65 10.88
C VAL A 590 6.66 -5.92 11.56
N CYS A 591 6.33 -4.73 11.07
CA CYS A 591 5.19 -3.93 11.49
C CYS A 591 4.02 -4.14 10.51
N GLY A 592 2.79 -4.24 11.03
CA GLY A 592 1.61 -4.40 10.19
C GLY A 592 0.32 -4.47 11.00
N PHE A 593 -0.71 -5.14 10.48
CA PHE A 593 -2.04 -5.19 11.08
C PHE A 593 -2.54 -6.60 11.35
N ALA A 594 -3.15 -6.79 12.52
CA ALA A 594 -3.86 -8.02 12.89
C ALA A 594 -5.29 -8.05 12.33
N THR A 595 -5.87 -6.89 12.06
CA THR A 595 -7.20 -6.67 11.46
C THR A 595 -7.07 -6.00 10.10
N ASN A 596 -8.17 -5.56 9.50
CA ASN A 596 -8.09 -4.62 8.38
C ASN A 596 -7.42 -3.32 8.85
N SER A 597 -6.73 -2.65 7.94
CA SER A 597 -6.26 -1.26 8.09
C SER A 597 -7.12 -0.34 7.23
N VAL A 598 -7.14 0.95 7.55
CA VAL A 598 -7.74 1.97 6.71
C VAL A 598 -6.68 2.60 5.81
N ASN A 599 -7.15 3.11 4.68
CA ASN A 599 -6.31 3.81 3.72
C ASN A 599 -6.03 5.27 4.16
N SER A 600 -5.33 5.43 5.30
CA SER A 600 -4.98 6.75 5.85
C SER A 600 -3.84 7.40 5.06
N ALA A 601 -3.94 8.72 4.86
CA ALA A 601 -2.87 9.52 4.29
C ALA A 601 -1.72 9.80 5.26
N LYS A 602 -1.95 9.63 6.57
CA LYS A 602 -1.07 10.14 7.64
C LYS A 602 -0.29 9.05 8.38
N THR A 603 -0.62 7.76 8.22
CA THR A 603 0.06 6.66 8.93
C THR A 603 1.57 6.71 8.72
N GLY A 604 2.02 6.75 7.46
CA GLY A 604 3.42 6.82 7.07
C GLY A 604 4.12 8.10 7.58
N PRO A 605 3.63 9.32 7.29
CA PRO A 605 4.23 10.54 7.82
C PRO A 605 4.32 10.57 9.35
N LYS A 606 3.27 10.13 10.07
CA LYS A 606 3.31 10.05 11.55
C LYS A 606 4.30 9.00 12.02
N PHE A 607 4.37 7.86 11.35
CA PHE A 607 5.36 6.83 11.68
C PHE A 607 6.78 7.34 11.51
N GLY A 608 7.07 8.00 10.37
CA GLY A 608 8.34 8.70 10.10
C GLY A 608 8.66 9.74 11.17
N LEU A 609 7.69 10.59 11.53
CA LEU A 609 7.81 11.58 12.60
C LEU A 609 8.22 10.94 13.93
N TYR A 610 7.56 9.86 14.35
CA TYR A 610 7.83 9.26 15.66
C TYR A 610 9.12 8.44 15.69
N ILE A 611 9.55 7.81 14.60
CA ILE A 611 10.83 7.10 14.57
C ILE A 611 12.02 8.07 14.55
N THR A 612 11.91 9.23 13.89
CA THR A 612 13.00 10.23 13.88
C THR A 612 12.92 11.24 15.01
N GLY A 613 11.73 11.44 15.59
CA GLY A 613 11.42 12.62 16.38
C GLY A 613 11.36 13.91 15.54
N LEU A 614 11.06 15.03 16.19
CA LEU A 614 11.09 16.38 15.62
C LEU A 614 11.33 17.43 16.70
N SER A 615 12.54 17.99 16.76
CA SER A 615 12.94 19.07 17.68
C SER A 615 12.67 18.75 19.16
N LEU A 616 11.44 18.99 19.62
CA LEU A 616 10.95 18.77 20.99
C LEU A 616 10.31 17.38 21.16
N LEU A 617 9.97 16.70 20.07
CA LEU A 617 9.48 15.32 20.07
C LEU A 617 10.68 14.38 20.02
N ASN A 618 10.81 13.53 21.04
CA ASN A 618 11.86 12.51 21.08
C ASN A 618 11.57 11.42 20.05
N SER A 619 12.62 10.85 19.46
CA SER A 619 12.50 9.59 18.71
C SER A 619 12.02 8.47 19.63
N ALA A 620 11.13 7.63 19.11
CA ALA A 620 10.64 6.43 19.78
C ALA A 620 11.31 5.18 19.21
N THR A 621 11.20 4.06 19.95
CA THR A 621 11.49 2.75 19.35
C THR A 621 10.53 2.49 18.20
N ILE A 622 10.94 1.67 17.23
CA ILE A 622 10.13 1.33 16.05
C ILE A 622 8.76 0.78 16.47
N VAL A 623 8.72 -0.12 17.46
CA VAL A 623 7.47 -0.66 18.04
C VAL A 623 6.54 0.46 18.54
N ASN A 624 7.08 1.39 19.33
CA ASN A 624 6.28 2.47 19.93
C ASN A 624 5.82 3.47 18.87
N ALA A 625 6.67 3.78 17.89
CA ALA A 625 6.33 4.66 16.79
C ALA A 625 5.22 4.06 15.91
N TRP A 626 5.29 2.76 15.60
CA TRP A 626 4.27 2.08 14.82
C TRP A 626 2.92 2.07 15.54
N PHE A 627 2.91 1.63 16.80
CA PHE A 627 1.67 1.60 17.59
C PHE A 627 1.09 2.99 17.81
N ARG A 628 1.93 4.02 17.95
CA ARG A 628 1.45 5.40 18.05
C ARG A 628 0.85 5.88 16.73
N ALA A 629 1.54 5.69 15.61
CA ALA A 629 1.04 6.09 14.30
C ALA A 629 -0.32 5.44 14.02
N CYS A 630 -0.44 4.12 14.20
CA CYS A 630 -1.70 3.41 13.99
C CYS A 630 -2.80 3.81 14.98
N LEU A 631 -2.49 3.98 16.27
CA LEU A 631 -3.45 4.50 17.26
C LEU A 631 -4.01 5.87 16.80
N GLU A 632 -3.15 6.69 16.19
CA GLU A 632 -3.55 8.01 15.78
C GLU A 632 -4.34 8.05 14.44
N THR A 633 -4.21 7.03 13.58
CA THR A 633 -4.76 7.06 12.21
C THR A 633 -5.84 6.00 11.93
N GLU A 634 -5.97 4.99 12.78
CA GLU A 634 -6.87 3.86 12.57
C GLU A 634 -8.09 3.91 13.50
N PRO A 635 -9.24 3.35 13.09
CA PRO A 635 -10.43 3.32 13.93
C PRO A 635 -10.31 2.36 15.12
N SER A 636 -11.18 2.54 16.10
CA SER A 636 -11.09 1.87 17.41
C SER A 636 -11.30 0.36 17.41
N ASP A 637 -11.76 -0.21 16.30
CA ASP A 637 -11.92 -1.64 16.05
C ASP A 637 -10.72 -2.26 15.31
N SER A 638 -9.75 -1.45 14.91
CA SER A 638 -8.50 -1.89 14.31
C SER A 638 -7.46 -2.27 15.36
N VAL A 639 -6.58 -3.18 14.95
CA VAL A 639 -5.52 -3.73 15.78
C VAL A 639 -4.24 -3.77 14.95
N SER A 640 -3.31 -2.88 15.29
CA SER A 640 -1.94 -2.90 14.79
C SER A 640 -1.13 -4.00 15.48
N ALA A 641 -0.06 -4.45 14.83
CA ALA A 641 0.79 -5.52 15.33
C ALA A 641 2.26 -5.34 14.95
N VAL A 642 3.13 -5.92 15.76
CA VAL A 642 4.56 -6.09 15.47
C VAL A 642 4.95 -7.54 15.74
N PHE A 643 5.73 -8.11 14.84
CA PHE A 643 6.26 -9.47 14.91
C PHE A 643 7.78 -9.46 14.81
N TYR A 644 8.47 -10.18 15.71
CA TYR A 644 9.93 -10.29 15.67
C TYR A 644 10.48 -11.56 16.33
N ALA A 645 11.72 -11.89 16.00
CA ALA A 645 12.50 -12.93 16.66
C ALA A 645 13.32 -12.33 17.81
N THR A 646 13.20 -12.86 19.03
CA THR A 646 13.84 -12.28 20.22
C THR A 646 15.09 -13.04 20.61
N LYS A 647 16.18 -12.29 20.80
CA LYS A 647 17.47 -12.80 21.27
C LYS A 647 17.46 -13.04 22.79
N SER A 648 16.47 -12.48 23.49
CA SER A 648 16.30 -12.70 24.91
C SER A 648 15.85 -14.12 25.25
N THR A 649 16.53 -14.73 26.22
CA THR A 649 16.07 -15.97 26.86
C THR A 649 14.80 -15.79 27.70
N ASN A 650 14.47 -14.56 28.07
CA ASN A 650 13.22 -14.20 28.75
C ASN A 650 12.61 -12.99 28.05
N PRO A 651 11.73 -13.17 27.06
CA PRO A 651 11.24 -12.04 26.28
C PRO A 651 10.28 -11.11 27.04
N TYR A 652 9.81 -11.50 28.24
CA TYR A 652 9.13 -10.58 29.17
C TYR A 652 10.11 -9.75 30.03
N GLN A 653 11.41 -9.94 29.88
CA GLN A 653 12.46 -9.09 30.44
C GLN A 653 13.58 -9.02 29.39
N PRO A 654 13.32 -8.36 28.25
CA PRO A 654 14.29 -8.29 27.17
C PRO A 654 15.61 -7.70 27.68
N GLN A 655 16.71 -8.26 27.19
CA GLN A 655 18.02 -7.66 27.36
C GLN A 655 18.16 -6.47 26.41
N GLN A 656 19.11 -5.57 26.66
CA GLN A 656 19.33 -4.40 25.80
C GLN A 656 19.46 -4.78 24.32
N ASP A 657 20.21 -5.84 24.02
CA ASP A 657 20.44 -6.38 22.68
C ASP A 657 19.29 -7.30 22.25
N ASP A 658 18.14 -6.69 21.94
CA ASP A 658 16.91 -7.34 21.50
C ASP A 658 16.08 -6.37 20.62
N PRO A 659 15.40 -6.86 19.56
CA PRO A 659 14.71 -5.99 18.60
C PRO A 659 13.68 -5.04 19.20
N ILE A 660 13.06 -5.38 20.33
CA ILE A 660 12.08 -4.48 20.97
C ILE A 660 12.66 -3.12 21.40
N HIS A 661 13.98 -3.02 21.54
CA HIS A 661 14.67 -1.79 21.92
C HIS A 661 15.17 -0.97 20.73
N ASP A 662 14.95 -1.43 19.51
CA ASP A 662 15.48 -0.77 18.33
C ASP A 662 14.75 0.54 18.03
N HIS A 663 15.57 1.52 17.71
CA HIS A 663 15.18 2.75 17.04
C HIS A 663 15.59 2.65 15.57
N ALA A 664 15.08 3.56 14.76
CA ALA A 664 15.65 3.76 13.43
C ALA A 664 17.15 4.09 13.53
N TYR A 665 17.96 3.56 12.61
CA TYR A 665 19.40 3.76 12.60
C TYR A 665 19.79 5.25 12.73
N GLY A 666 20.66 5.54 13.71
CA GLY A 666 21.08 6.89 14.09
C GLY A 666 20.10 7.70 14.94
N PHE A 667 18.97 7.13 15.38
CA PHE A 667 17.98 7.77 16.27
C PHE A 667 17.88 7.12 17.65
N GLY A 668 18.70 6.11 17.92
CA GLY A 668 18.78 5.44 19.22
C GLY A 668 19.62 4.18 19.14
N TYR A 669 19.36 3.25 20.06
CA TYR A 669 20.00 1.94 20.04
C TYR A 669 19.42 1.08 18.91
N VAL A 670 20.29 0.30 18.26
CA VAL A 670 19.93 -0.76 17.32
C VAL A 670 20.65 -2.03 17.80
N CYS A 671 19.91 -3.12 17.96
CA CYS A 671 20.46 -4.41 18.36
C CYS A 671 21.28 -5.04 17.23
N SER A 672 22.01 -6.10 17.50
CA SER A 672 22.62 -6.87 16.41
C SER A 672 21.63 -7.87 15.82
N ASP A 673 21.84 -8.28 14.57
CA ASP A 673 20.90 -9.09 13.80
C ASP A 673 20.45 -10.37 14.55
N PRO A 674 19.13 -10.60 14.70
CA PRO A 674 18.57 -11.85 15.19
C PRO A 674 18.60 -12.94 14.10
N THR A 675 19.79 -13.46 13.77
CA THR A 675 19.93 -14.55 12.78
C THR A 675 19.50 -15.91 13.32
N PRO A 676 19.02 -16.85 12.48
CA PRO A 676 18.64 -18.20 12.90
C PRO A 676 19.70 -18.89 13.77
N GLY A 677 19.29 -19.34 14.96
CA GLY A 677 20.17 -19.94 15.96
C GLY A 677 20.67 -18.96 17.04
N THR A 678 20.42 -17.66 16.89
CA THR A 678 20.65 -16.65 17.95
C THR A 678 19.42 -16.40 18.82
N TYR A 679 18.24 -16.84 18.37
CA TYR A 679 16.97 -16.74 19.08
C TYR A 679 16.33 -18.12 19.28
N LEU A 680 15.47 -18.23 20.29
CA LEU A 680 14.64 -19.41 20.56
C LEU A 680 13.14 -19.08 20.61
N ASN A 681 12.78 -17.80 20.62
CA ASN A 681 11.39 -17.38 20.71
C ASN A 681 11.05 -16.38 19.61
N PHE A 682 9.78 -16.38 19.23
CA PHE A 682 9.16 -15.28 18.48
C PHE A 682 8.24 -14.50 19.42
N VAL A 683 8.17 -13.18 19.21
CA VAL A 683 7.26 -12.28 19.92
C VAL A 683 6.29 -11.68 18.92
N TYR A 684 5.02 -11.69 19.30
CA TYR A 684 3.93 -11.09 18.56
C TYR A 684 3.18 -10.15 19.50
N ILE A 685 3.27 -8.85 19.24
CA ILE A 685 2.61 -7.82 20.04
C ILE A 685 1.48 -7.23 19.20
N THR A 686 0.28 -7.20 19.74
CA THR A 686 -0.86 -6.49 19.15
C THR A 686 -1.23 -5.30 20.02
N SER A 687 -1.63 -4.19 19.42
CA SER A 687 -2.22 -3.05 20.11
C SER A 687 -3.52 -2.64 19.44
N SER A 688 -4.57 -2.48 20.22
CA SER A 688 -5.76 -1.76 19.75
C SER A 688 -5.39 -0.33 19.38
N CYS A 689 -6.05 0.17 18.34
CA CYS A 689 -6.02 1.56 17.93
C CYS A 689 -7.15 2.36 18.63
#